data_AF-A0A7S3ZXA1-F1
#
_entry.id   AF-A0A7S3ZXA1-F1
#
_cell.length_a   1.000
_cell.length_b   1.000
_cell.length_c   1.000
_cell.angle_alpha   90.00
_cell.angle_beta   90.00
_cell.angle_gamma   90.00
#
_symmetry.space_group_name_H-M   'P 1'
#
loop_
_entity.id
_entity.type
_entity.pdbx_description
1 polymer ?
#
loop_
_entity_poly.entity_id
_entity_poly.type
_entity_poly.pdbx_seq_one_letter_code
_entity_poly.pdbx_strand_id
1 'polypeptide(L)'
;MADVEDLRSASDDEAEESEDDYAYESEASTDPVADAGDQLDVDVARCCARFGDESAERSTTKGSRTLIVTLKIDPTRSQASAETRQAWGLTAPLSAKLVFSGGATQYASGYCDAGITVTAPEGCIVGRQVERLLEAFWRSPLHKRQRDTEGLLYATLAYANQRMGSLADVCAICDAPLAFGEASILPSVCGRPLCAHQLETFGKLLVGATCLAARADVLDLLVATTRLAARSRRAADILQPPCVLDGTSVGAAAAAKILDRFPSFERIHETARNDGQSAAGFAAVEGALLKVDKQAPAALRWIMTSNKAHLVALPPNMRLLERIAPEATCRQFIMLSQPPARQARFAALKARHGSKFAWHGSPAENWHCILRSGLRSASGTKLQLHGAAHGAGVYVSTSLSYSIRYAMSARRQHRGALPGRAGAAAPEPETPQFNDSFFGSPDLRIIALCEVAEVPGITKSANIWVVPDEDAVATRFLFVYRGEALQARDAAGENTLAPAFDREVRARVDALKSARRPVTPAPRTEPPPPPELPPAKAQRTQGPPGAPPKWLGKTGVPRIMSEFQSLRKWASAPRVHDLELVGDAATTWRFSVADFDGDCPAGRDLNGDLAQLRVPIRMEITFPSDYPTRPFFLRCVSPRFCWYTGHVTAGGAICIEALTTSGSPGSWNPSLNVEAILHTVFANFLDTTSQLIRTATGPGGRSGPLRVDLQRRYCRDPLQEYTVHEARSAFDRMLRHHAANGW
;
A
#
# COMPACT_ATOMS: atom_id res chain seq x y z
N MET A 1 14.57 -26.50 -72.56
CA MET A 1 15.33 -25.84 -71.48
C MET A 1 14.93 -26.60 -70.23
N ALA A 2 15.46 -27.81 -70.13
CA ALA A 2 16.78 -28.07 -69.52
C ALA A 2 16.57 -28.11 -68.00
N ASP A 3 15.92 -29.15 -67.46
CA ASP A 3 16.34 -30.58 -67.40
C ASP A 3 17.53 -30.75 -66.43
N VAL A 4 17.66 -31.78 -65.58
CA VAL A 4 16.82 -32.80 -64.92
C VAL A 4 17.81 -33.57 -63.99
N GLU A 5 17.35 -34.61 -63.30
CA GLU A 5 18.06 -35.48 -62.35
C GLU A 5 19.45 -36.02 -62.78
N ASP A 6 20.29 -36.34 -61.78
CA ASP A 6 21.21 -37.51 -61.67
C ASP A 6 22.19 -37.33 -60.47
N LEU A 7 22.73 -38.35 -59.77
CA LEU A 7 22.44 -39.80 -59.72
C LEU A 7 22.87 -40.38 -58.36
N ARG A 8 22.53 -41.66 -58.10
CA ARG A 8 23.07 -42.50 -57.00
C ARG A 8 23.82 -43.70 -57.60
N SER A 9 24.98 -44.09 -57.06
CA SER A 9 25.44 -45.50 -56.97
C SER A 9 26.86 -45.65 -56.40
N ALA A 10 27.04 -46.61 -55.46
CA ALA A 10 28.13 -47.61 -55.34
C ALA A 10 29.62 -47.16 -55.38
N SER A 11 30.63 -47.93 -54.97
CA SER A 11 30.77 -49.30 -54.41
C SER A 11 32.00 -49.28 -53.46
N ASP A 12 31.94 -49.79 -52.22
CA ASP A 12 32.21 -51.19 -51.78
C ASP A 12 33.72 -51.55 -51.65
N ASP A 13 34.06 -52.32 -50.60
CA ASP A 13 35.30 -53.11 -50.36
C ASP A 13 36.66 -52.36 -50.25
N GLU A 14 37.71 -52.78 -49.51
CA GLU A 14 38.04 -53.85 -48.54
C GLU A 14 39.35 -53.39 -47.79
N ALA A 15 39.92 -53.93 -46.69
CA ALA A 15 39.65 -55.00 -45.72
C ALA A 15 40.57 -54.80 -44.44
N GLU A 16 40.79 -55.87 -43.65
CA GLU A 16 41.87 -56.15 -42.66
C GLU A 16 41.79 -55.63 -41.20
N GLU A 17 42.49 -56.36 -40.33
CA GLU A 17 42.19 -56.56 -38.90
C GLU A 17 43.40 -56.26 -37.98
N SER A 18 43.14 -55.90 -36.72
CA SER A 18 44.03 -56.27 -35.59
C SER A 18 43.29 -56.16 -34.25
N GLU A 19 43.16 -57.28 -33.53
CA GLU A 19 42.75 -57.28 -32.12
C GLU A 19 43.94 -56.88 -31.22
N ASP A 20 43.71 -56.14 -30.12
CA ASP A 20 44.19 -56.52 -28.77
C ASP A 20 43.83 -55.50 -27.66
N ASP A 21 42.96 -55.95 -26.75
CA ASP A 21 42.94 -55.73 -25.29
C ASP A 21 42.70 -54.33 -24.66
N TYR A 22 42.38 -54.37 -23.35
CA TYR A 22 42.27 -53.33 -22.31
C TYR A 22 40.93 -52.61 -22.07
N ALA A 23 40.21 -53.20 -21.09
CA ALA A 23 39.46 -52.54 -20.01
C ALA A 23 38.13 -51.81 -20.33
N TYR A 24 37.04 -52.47 -19.92
CA TYR A 24 35.72 -51.84 -19.72
C TYR A 24 35.70 -51.08 -18.38
N GLU A 25 36.06 -49.79 -18.38
CA GLU A 25 35.71 -48.90 -17.26
C GLU A 25 34.25 -48.44 -17.41
N SER A 26 33.42 -48.77 -16.42
CA SER A 26 32.01 -48.43 -16.43
C SER A 26 31.79 -46.99 -15.99
N GLU A 27 31.73 -46.04 -16.93
CA GLU A 27 31.25 -44.69 -16.63
C GLU A 27 29.83 -44.74 -16.05
N ALA A 28 29.58 -43.88 -15.05
CA ALA A 28 28.45 -44.06 -14.14
C ALA A 28 27.10 -43.75 -14.78
N SER A 29 26.13 -44.66 -14.57
CA SER A 29 24.70 -44.39 -14.75
C SER A 29 24.20 -43.40 -13.68
N THR A 30 24.50 -42.11 -13.84
CA THR A 30 24.06 -41.04 -12.95
C THR A 30 22.55 -40.82 -13.07
N ASP A 31 21.78 -41.15 -12.01
CA ASP A 31 20.36 -40.81 -11.93
C ASP A 31 20.22 -39.27 -11.82
N PRO A 32 19.56 -38.59 -12.79
CA PRO A 32 19.36 -37.14 -12.72
C PRO A 32 18.44 -36.69 -11.57
N VAL A 33 17.79 -37.61 -10.86
CA VAL A 33 17.09 -37.32 -9.60
C VAL A 33 18.07 -37.21 -8.42
N ALA A 34 19.19 -37.95 -8.46
CA ALA A 34 20.23 -37.91 -7.42
C ALA A 34 21.06 -36.63 -7.52
N ASP A 35 21.59 -36.32 -8.70
CA ASP A 35 22.36 -35.08 -8.98
C ASP A 35 21.56 -33.81 -8.62
N ALA A 36 20.28 -33.78 -8.97
CA ALA A 36 19.38 -32.68 -8.58
C ALA A 36 19.15 -32.59 -7.05
N GLY A 37 19.31 -33.69 -6.32
CA GLY A 37 19.25 -33.75 -4.85
C GLY A 37 20.53 -33.27 -4.18
N ASP A 38 21.69 -33.67 -4.71
CA ASP A 38 23.00 -33.25 -4.22
C ASP A 38 23.23 -31.74 -4.47
N GLN A 39 22.81 -31.24 -5.63
CA GLN A 39 22.81 -29.80 -5.93
C GLN A 39 21.95 -28.98 -4.94
N LEU A 40 20.86 -29.54 -4.42
CA LEU A 40 20.09 -28.88 -3.35
C LEU A 40 20.85 -28.85 -2.04
N ASP A 41 21.52 -29.95 -1.65
CA ASP A 41 22.30 -29.99 -0.40
C ASP A 41 23.49 -29.04 -0.44
N VAL A 42 24.16 -28.91 -1.59
CA VAL A 42 25.19 -27.89 -1.83
C VAL A 42 24.63 -26.48 -1.66
N ASP A 43 23.44 -26.20 -2.19
CA ASP A 43 22.81 -24.88 -2.06
C ASP A 43 22.29 -24.59 -0.64
N VAL A 44 21.83 -25.61 0.11
CA VAL A 44 21.48 -25.49 1.53
C VAL A 44 22.74 -25.20 2.36
N ALA A 45 23.80 -25.99 2.19
CA ALA A 45 25.06 -25.82 2.92
C ALA A 45 25.70 -24.46 2.65
N ARG A 46 25.71 -24.00 1.37
CA ARG A 46 26.21 -22.66 1.00
C ARG A 46 25.34 -21.55 1.58
N CYS A 47 24.02 -21.73 1.62
CA CYS A 47 23.11 -20.78 2.27
C CYS A 47 23.44 -20.64 3.77
N CYS A 48 23.58 -21.77 4.47
CA CYS A 48 23.95 -21.80 5.89
C CYS A 48 25.33 -21.18 6.17
N ALA A 49 26.35 -21.49 5.36
CA ALA A 49 27.68 -20.88 5.49
C ALA A 49 27.69 -19.34 5.32
N ARG A 50 26.69 -18.76 4.64
CA ARG A 50 26.56 -17.30 4.42
C ARG A 50 25.64 -16.63 5.45
N PHE A 51 24.51 -17.26 5.79
CA PHE A 51 23.44 -16.66 6.61
C PHE A 51 23.33 -17.22 8.04
N GLY A 52 24.10 -18.26 8.38
CA GLY A 52 24.10 -18.96 9.67
C GLY A 52 23.45 -20.33 9.59
N ASP A 53 23.82 -21.24 10.49
CA ASP A 53 23.56 -22.69 10.36
C ASP A 53 22.08 -23.08 10.27
N GLU A 54 21.18 -22.27 10.84
CA GLU A 54 19.72 -22.48 10.76
C GLU A 54 19.02 -21.73 9.62
N SER A 55 19.74 -21.07 8.72
CA SER A 55 19.14 -20.18 7.71
C SER A 55 18.45 -20.90 6.55
N ALA A 56 18.81 -22.15 6.29
CA ALA A 56 18.12 -23.03 5.33
C ALA A 56 18.01 -24.46 5.89
N GLU A 57 16.84 -25.07 5.73
CA GLU A 57 16.56 -26.46 6.12
C GLU A 57 15.75 -27.15 5.02
N ARG A 58 16.15 -28.37 4.60
CA ARG A 58 15.32 -29.22 3.75
C ARG A 58 14.53 -30.22 4.58
N SER A 59 13.30 -30.51 4.17
CA SER A 59 12.48 -31.58 4.73
C SER A 59 11.73 -32.32 3.63
N THR A 60 11.55 -33.63 3.82
CA THR A 60 10.81 -34.51 2.90
C THR A 60 9.65 -35.16 3.65
N THR A 61 8.45 -35.05 3.08
CA THR A 61 7.27 -35.74 3.63
C THR A 61 7.35 -37.23 3.35
N LYS A 62 7.44 -38.06 4.40
CA LYS A 62 7.54 -39.54 4.29
C LYS A 62 6.50 -40.09 3.32
N GLY A 63 6.96 -40.81 2.29
CA GLY A 63 6.10 -41.44 1.28
C GLY A 63 5.63 -40.53 0.13
N SER A 64 6.07 -39.26 0.07
CA SER A 64 5.78 -38.37 -1.05
C SER A 64 7.06 -37.88 -1.75
N ARG A 65 6.95 -37.60 -3.05
CA ARG A 65 8.01 -36.97 -3.86
C ARG A 65 8.13 -35.46 -3.62
N THR A 66 7.22 -34.88 -2.83
CA THR A 66 7.23 -33.46 -2.47
C THR A 66 8.44 -33.09 -1.61
N LEU A 67 9.22 -32.13 -2.11
CA LEU A 67 10.31 -31.49 -1.38
C LEU A 67 9.81 -30.20 -0.73
N ILE A 68 10.26 -29.94 0.50
CA ILE A 68 10.00 -28.71 1.24
C ILE A 68 11.33 -28.08 1.65
N VAL A 69 11.51 -26.79 1.39
CA VAL A 69 12.65 -26.01 1.88
C VAL A 69 12.13 -24.88 2.76
N THR A 70 12.69 -24.75 3.97
CA THR A 70 12.40 -23.67 4.92
C THR A 70 13.61 -22.73 4.95
N LEU A 71 13.38 -21.44 4.73
CA LEU A 71 14.41 -20.40 4.83
C LEU A 71 14.08 -19.44 5.99
N LYS A 72 15.04 -19.19 6.88
CA LYS A 72 14.90 -18.18 7.96
C LYS A 72 15.44 -16.84 7.47
N ILE A 73 14.55 -15.86 7.32
CA ILE A 73 14.90 -14.49 6.94
C ILE A 73 15.12 -13.69 8.22
N ASP A 74 16.38 -13.52 8.61
CA ASP A 74 16.79 -12.71 9.76
C ASP A 74 16.66 -11.20 9.45
N PRO A 75 15.72 -10.47 10.09
CA PRO A 75 15.54 -9.04 9.82
C PRO A 75 16.74 -8.20 10.26
N THR A 76 17.60 -8.67 11.18
CA THR A 76 18.78 -7.91 11.62
C THR A 76 19.83 -7.76 10.51
N ARG A 77 19.90 -8.73 9.60
CA ARG A 77 20.76 -8.75 8.39
C ARG A 77 20.19 -7.96 7.20
N SER A 78 18.95 -7.46 7.32
CA SER A 78 18.32 -6.66 6.26
C SER A 78 18.87 -5.23 6.19
N GLN A 79 18.67 -4.58 5.03
CA GLN A 79 18.94 -3.15 4.86
C GLN A 79 17.91 -2.21 5.55
N ALA A 80 16.88 -2.76 6.22
CA ALA A 80 15.88 -1.96 6.93
C ALA A 80 16.44 -1.40 8.25
N SER A 81 16.10 -0.14 8.57
CA SER A 81 16.59 0.50 9.80
C SER A 81 16.04 -0.16 11.08
N ALA A 82 16.67 0.09 12.23
CA ALA A 82 16.17 -0.42 13.51
C ALA A 82 14.74 0.06 13.83
N GLU A 83 14.44 1.33 13.50
CA GLU A 83 13.12 1.93 13.63
C GLU A 83 12.11 1.30 12.66
N THR A 84 12.55 0.99 11.44
CA THR A 84 11.73 0.34 10.41
C THR A 84 11.32 -1.07 10.85
N ARG A 85 12.29 -1.86 11.33
CA ARG A 85 12.04 -3.22 11.86
C ARG A 85 11.14 -3.22 13.09
N GLN A 86 11.33 -2.25 13.99
CA GLN A 86 10.45 -2.03 15.14
C GLN A 86 9.02 -1.66 14.70
N ALA A 87 8.86 -0.73 13.75
CA ALA A 87 7.57 -0.31 13.23
C ALA A 87 6.83 -1.43 12.46
N TRP A 88 7.57 -2.38 11.90
CA TRP A 88 7.01 -3.52 11.16
C TRP A 88 6.68 -4.75 12.00
N GLY A 89 6.97 -4.75 13.30
CA GLY A 89 6.78 -5.92 14.16
C GLY A 89 7.77 -7.07 13.89
N LEU A 90 8.95 -6.77 13.32
CA LEU A 90 10.00 -7.76 13.04
C LEU A 90 10.84 -8.05 14.30
N THR A 91 10.18 -8.65 15.30
CA THR A 91 10.79 -9.00 16.61
C THR A 91 11.56 -10.32 16.59
N ALA A 92 11.34 -11.17 15.59
CA ALA A 92 12.03 -12.43 15.35
C ALA A 92 12.11 -12.72 13.83
N PRO A 93 12.94 -13.70 13.39
CA PRO A 93 13.04 -14.07 11.97
C PRO A 93 11.70 -14.46 11.34
N LEU A 94 11.54 -14.14 10.06
CA LEU A 94 10.44 -14.66 9.23
C LEU A 94 10.82 -16.07 8.75
N SER A 95 9.86 -16.98 8.65
CA SER A 95 10.07 -18.32 8.10
C SER A 95 9.36 -18.44 6.76
N ALA A 96 10.14 -18.51 5.67
CA ALA A 96 9.66 -18.68 4.31
C ALA A 96 9.72 -20.15 3.90
N LYS A 97 8.57 -20.76 3.67
CA LYS A 97 8.43 -22.16 3.24
C LYS A 97 8.19 -22.22 1.74
N LEU A 98 9.07 -22.92 1.02
CA LEU A 98 8.97 -23.23 -0.40
C LEU A 98 8.59 -24.71 -0.56
N VAL A 99 7.73 -25.03 -1.53
CA VAL A 99 7.20 -26.37 -1.75
C VAL A 99 7.31 -26.73 -3.23
N PHE A 100 7.94 -27.86 -3.51
CA PHE A 100 8.20 -28.37 -4.86
C PHE A 100 7.51 -29.73 -4.99
N SER A 101 6.33 -29.78 -5.61
CA SER A 101 5.52 -31.01 -5.73
C SER A 101 6.25 -32.15 -6.44
N GLY A 102 7.04 -31.82 -7.47
CA GLY A 102 7.87 -32.74 -8.24
C GLY A 102 9.24 -33.03 -7.63
N GLY A 103 9.56 -32.48 -6.46
CA GLY A 103 10.80 -32.79 -5.74
C GLY A 103 12.05 -32.10 -6.31
N ALA A 104 13.20 -32.77 -6.19
CA ALA A 104 14.51 -32.23 -6.53
C ALA A 104 14.66 -31.81 -8.01
N THR A 105 14.10 -32.58 -8.95
CA THR A 105 14.13 -32.24 -10.38
C THR A 105 13.35 -30.96 -10.70
N GLN A 106 12.28 -30.69 -9.95
CA GLN A 106 11.55 -29.43 -10.05
C GLN A 106 12.37 -28.26 -9.48
N TYR A 107 13.04 -28.44 -8.34
CA TYR A 107 14.00 -27.45 -7.83
C TYR A 107 15.09 -27.14 -8.85
N ALA A 108 15.69 -28.16 -9.47
CA ALA A 108 16.69 -28.03 -10.53
C ALA A 108 16.18 -27.33 -11.81
N SER A 109 14.87 -27.27 -12.05
CA SER A 109 14.27 -26.46 -13.14
C SER A 109 14.15 -24.96 -12.82
N GLY A 110 14.30 -24.58 -11.55
CA GLY A 110 14.12 -23.23 -11.02
C GLY A 110 12.65 -22.83 -10.78
N TYR A 111 11.70 -23.76 -10.80
CA TYR A 111 10.27 -23.46 -10.72
C TYR A 111 9.64 -23.91 -9.38
N CYS A 112 8.86 -23.05 -8.74
CA CYS A 112 8.12 -23.34 -7.50
C CYS A 112 6.61 -23.26 -7.77
N ASP A 113 5.87 -24.35 -7.51
CA ASP A 113 4.49 -24.55 -7.98
C ASP A 113 3.45 -24.51 -6.85
N ALA A 114 3.74 -25.15 -5.71
CA ALA A 114 2.80 -25.38 -4.62
C ALA A 114 2.70 -24.22 -3.59
N GLY A 115 3.23 -23.05 -3.95
CA GLY A 115 3.12 -21.81 -3.18
C GLY A 115 4.25 -21.58 -2.18
N ILE A 116 4.78 -20.36 -2.18
CA ILE A 116 5.67 -19.87 -1.13
C ILE A 116 4.79 -19.30 -0.03
N THR A 117 5.00 -19.71 1.22
CA THR A 117 4.25 -19.21 2.39
C THR A 117 5.23 -18.55 3.36
N VAL A 118 4.92 -17.35 3.88
CA VAL A 118 5.76 -16.70 4.92
C VAL A 118 5.02 -16.63 6.25
N THR A 119 5.51 -17.40 7.22
CA THR A 119 5.14 -17.28 8.63
C THR A 119 5.92 -16.13 9.27
N ALA A 120 5.23 -15.27 10.01
CA ALA A 120 5.78 -14.06 10.61
C ALA A 120 5.44 -13.95 12.12
N PRO A 121 6.19 -13.17 12.90
CA PRO A 121 5.86 -12.87 14.29
C PRO A 121 4.47 -12.23 14.44
N GLU A 122 3.84 -12.41 15.61
CA GLU A 122 2.57 -11.73 15.90
C GLU A 122 2.74 -10.20 15.84
N GLY A 123 1.79 -9.52 15.19
CA GLY A 123 1.88 -8.08 14.94
C GLY A 123 2.83 -7.67 13.81
N CYS A 124 3.50 -8.61 13.13
CA CYS A 124 4.30 -8.30 11.94
C CYS A 124 3.42 -7.87 10.76
N ILE A 125 3.73 -6.73 10.14
CA ILE A 125 2.88 -6.13 9.09
C ILE A 125 3.35 -6.48 7.67
N VAL A 126 4.65 -6.77 7.50
CA VAL A 126 5.26 -7.01 6.18
C VAL A 126 5.29 -8.48 5.74
N GLY A 127 4.94 -9.43 6.60
CA GLY A 127 5.05 -10.88 6.30
C GLY A 127 4.39 -11.27 4.96
N ARG A 128 3.16 -10.77 4.71
CA ARG A 128 2.44 -11.01 3.46
C ARG A 128 3.06 -10.30 2.24
N GLN A 129 3.73 -9.16 2.45
CA GLN A 129 4.45 -8.45 1.39
C GLN A 129 5.76 -9.19 1.02
N VAL A 130 6.47 -9.74 2.02
CA VAL A 130 7.65 -10.59 1.82
C VAL A 130 7.27 -11.89 1.11
N GLU A 131 6.12 -12.51 1.41
CA GLU A 131 5.64 -13.68 0.66
C GLU A 131 5.49 -13.38 -0.84
N ARG A 132 4.78 -12.29 -1.18
CA ARG A 132 4.55 -11.87 -2.57
C ARG A 132 5.85 -11.47 -3.30
N LEU A 133 6.80 -10.88 -2.57
CA LEU A 133 8.13 -10.56 -3.09
C LEU A 133 8.86 -11.85 -3.54
N LEU A 134 8.77 -12.92 -2.75
CA LEU A 134 9.34 -14.21 -3.07
C LEU A 134 8.58 -14.92 -4.21
N GLU A 135 7.24 -14.85 -4.23
CA GLU A 135 6.43 -15.33 -5.37
C GLU A 135 6.90 -14.68 -6.69
N ALA A 136 7.14 -13.36 -6.68
CA ALA A 136 7.58 -12.62 -7.86
C ALA A 136 9.02 -13.00 -8.28
N PHE A 137 9.93 -13.18 -7.32
CA PHE A 137 11.32 -13.61 -7.59
C PHE A 137 11.36 -14.97 -8.31
N TRP A 138 10.65 -15.97 -7.78
CA TRP A 138 10.61 -17.33 -8.33
C TRP A 138 9.79 -17.44 -9.63
N ARG A 139 9.01 -16.43 -10.01
CA ARG A 139 8.34 -16.32 -11.32
C ARG A 139 9.13 -15.50 -12.35
N SER A 140 10.07 -14.66 -11.92
CA SER A 140 10.85 -13.77 -12.78
C SER A 140 12.09 -14.44 -13.38
N PRO A 141 12.49 -14.16 -14.64
CA PRO A 141 13.76 -14.63 -15.20
C PRO A 141 15.02 -14.23 -14.40
N LEU A 142 14.91 -13.28 -13.46
CA LEU A 142 16.02 -12.81 -12.63
C LEU A 142 16.67 -13.93 -11.82
N HIS A 143 15.90 -14.84 -11.22
CA HIS A 143 16.47 -15.91 -10.38
C HIS A 143 17.35 -16.87 -11.20
N LYS A 144 17.03 -17.09 -12.49
CA LYS A 144 17.82 -17.94 -13.38
C LYS A 144 19.19 -17.34 -13.69
N ARG A 145 19.30 -16.01 -13.76
CA ARG A 145 20.58 -15.29 -13.93
C ARG A 145 21.42 -15.18 -12.66
N GLN A 146 20.86 -15.51 -11.49
CA GLN A 146 21.56 -15.48 -10.19
C GLN A 146 21.94 -16.87 -9.68
N ARG A 147 21.49 -17.93 -10.35
CA ARG A 147 21.81 -19.33 -10.00
C ARG A 147 23.30 -19.61 -10.09
N ASP A 148 23.95 -19.10 -11.14
CA ASP A 148 25.22 -19.63 -11.65
C ASP A 148 26.48 -19.18 -10.86
N THR A 149 26.33 -18.41 -9.77
CA THR A 149 27.45 -17.92 -8.96
C THR A 149 27.42 -18.33 -7.49
N GLU A 150 26.26 -18.26 -6.81
CA GLU A 150 26.11 -18.61 -5.39
C GLU A 150 24.89 -19.52 -5.09
N GLY A 151 24.15 -19.96 -6.11
CA GLY A 151 23.00 -20.85 -5.92
C GLY A 151 21.69 -20.16 -5.53
N LEU A 152 20.59 -20.90 -5.67
CA LEU A 152 19.24 -20.36 -5.77
C LEU A 152 18.61 -20.06 -4.40
N LEU A 153 18.97 -20.82 -3.35
CA LEU A 153 18.54 -20.52 -1.98
C LEU A 153 19.24 -19.28 -1.41
N TYR A 154 20.55 -19.15 -1.67
CA TYR A 154 21.32 -17.95 -1.34
C TYR A 154 20.74 -16.71 -2.04
N ALA A 155 20.50 -16.79 -3.35
CA ALA A 155 19.91 -15.68 -4.12
C ALA A 155 18.53 -15.26 -3.57
N THR A 156 17.72 -16.23 -3.14
CA THR A 156 16.42 -15.99 -2.51
C THR A 156 16.53 -15.20 -1.19
N LEU A 157 17.44 -15.59 -0.28
CA LEU A 157 17.67 -14.84 0.97
C LEU A 157 18.35 -13.49 0.74
N ALA A 158 19.31 -13.41 -0.19
CA ALA A 158 19.98 -12.15 -0.54
C ALA A 158 18.99 -11.13 -1.10
N TYR A 159 18.12 -11.54 -2.03
CA TYR A 159 17.06 -10.69 -2.59
C TYR A 159 16.07 -10.21 -1.52
N ALA A 160 15.63 -11.09 -0.62
CA ALA A 160 14.76 -10.71 0.50
C ALA A 160 15.43 -9.69 1.44
N ASN A 161 16.70 -9.91 1.83
CA ASN A 161 17.44 -9.04 2.74
C ASN A 161 17.75 -7.66 2.14
N GLN A 162 18.02 -7.59 0.84
CA GLN A 162 18.16 -6.35 0.08
C GLN A 162 16.81 -5.62 0.00
N ARG A 163 15.79 -6.26 -0.56
CA ARG A 163 14.48 -5.64 -0.81
C ARG A 163 13.75 -5.22 0.45
N MET A 164 14.00 -5.86 1.61
CA MET A 164 13.46 -5.42 2.91
C MET A 164 13.79 -3.96 3.23
N GLY A 165 14.90 -3.38 2.75
CA GLY A 165 15.16 -1.94 2.93
C GLY A 165 14.17 -1.02 2.18
N SER A 166 13.52 -1.54 1.13
CA SER A 166 12.73 -0.78 0.15
C SER A 166 11.20 -0.98 0.22
N LEU A 167 10.69 -1.84 1.11
CA LEU A 167 9.28 -2.29 1.05
C LEU A 167 8.23 -1.18 1.30
N ALA A 168 8.61 -0.05 1.89
CA ALA A 168 7.71 1.10 2.12
C ALA A 168 7.75 2.15 0.98
N ASP A 169 8.71 2.03 0.07
CA ASP A 169 8.90 2.91 -1.10
C ASP A 169 8.10 2.41 -2.32
N VAL A 170 7.83 1.11 -2.35
CA VAL A 170 7.00 0.40 -3.32
C VAL A 170 5.58 0.13 -2.80
N CYS A 171 4.67 -0.19 -3.72
CA CYS A 171 3.31 -0.57 -3.35
C CYS A 171 3.24 -1.97 -2.71
N ALA A 172 2.71 -2.06 -1.50
CA ALA A 172 2.49 -3.31 -0.76
C ALA A 172 1.54 -4.33 -1.44
N ILE A 173 0.85 -3.91 -2.51
CA ILE A 173 0.07 -4.80 -3.39
C ILE A 173 0.84 -5.12 -4.67
N CYS A 174 1.22 -4.12 -5.47
CA CYS A 174 1.73 -4.35 -6.83
C CYS A 174 3.24 -4.19 -6.99
N ASP A 175 4.02 -3.96 -5.94
CA ASP A 175 5.48 -3.72 -5.96
C ASP A 175 5.97 -2.55 -6.86
N ALA A 176 5.06 -1.85 -7.55
CA ALA A 176 5.39 -0.66 -8.34
C ALA A 176 5.86 0.49 -7.44
N PRO A 177 6.83 1.31 -7.87
CA PRO A 177 7.21 2.54 -7.18
C PRO A 177 5.98 3.41 -6.91
N LEU A 178 5.86 3.94 -5.70
CA LEU A 178 4.82 4.92 -5.40
C LEU A 178 5.15 6.25 -6.10
N ALA A 179 4.14 7.07 -6.44
CA ALA A 179 4.36 8.41 -6.97
C ALA A 179 5.11 9.35 -5.99
N PHE A 180 5.19 8.93 -4.73
CA PHE A 180 6.09 9.45 -3.71
C PHE A 180 6.89 8.25 -3.16
N GLY A 181 7.65 7.58 -4.03
CA GLY A 181 8.33 6.30 -3.78
C GLY A 181 9.61 6.40 -2.97
N GLU A 182 9.62 7.33 -2.01
CA GLU A 182 10.71 7.63 -1.08
C GLU A 182 10.10 8.14 0.24
N ALA A 183 8.84 7.79 0.55
CA ALA A 183 7.96 8.63 1.38
C ALA A 183 7.32 7.97 2.63
N SER A 184 7.71 6.76 3.04
CA SER A 184 7.07 6.10 4.19
C SER A 184 8.02 5.22 5.00
N ILE A 185 7.72 5.02 6.28
CA ILE A 185 8.24 3.87 7.06
C ILE A 185 7.27 2.69 6.97
N LEU A 186 5.96 2.93 6.81
CA LEU A 186 4.92 1.89 6.77
C LEU A 186 4.57 1.47 5.33
N PRO A 187 4.27 0.18 5.07
CA PRO A 187 3.77 -0.28 3.78
C PRO A 187 2.57 0.54 3.29
N SER A 188 2.60 0.94 2.03
CA SER A 188 1.63 1.84 1.42
C SER A 188 1.14 1.28 0.08
N VAL A 189 0.01 1.77 -0.43
CA VAL A 189 -0.49 1.38 -1.76
C VAL A 189 -0.46 2.54 -2.76
N CYS A 190 -0.27 2.20 -4.04
CA CYS A 190 -0.39 3.17 -5.13
C CYS A 190 -1.85 3.49 -5.42
N GLY A 191 -2.11 4.61 -6.10
CA GLY A 191 -3.45 5.06 -6.46
C GLY A 191 -4.18 4.25 -7.54
N ARG A 192 -3.64 3.10 -8.00
CA ARG A 192 -4.36 2.21 -8.93
C ARG A 192 -5.63 1.67 -8.21
N PRO A 193 -6.84 1.77 -8.79
CA PRO A 193 -8.09 1.32 -8.13
C PRO A 193 -8.02 -0.10 -7.56
N LEU A 194 -7.42 -1.03 -8.32
CA LEU A 194 -7.14 -2.40 -7.88
C LEU A 194 -6.38 -2.46 -6.54
N CYS A 195 -5.35 -1.61 -6.38
CA CYS A 195 -4.52 -1.58 -5.17
C CYS A 195 -5.22 -0.90 -3.99
N ALA A 196 -6.10 0.07 -4.24
CA ALA A 196 -6.92 0.72 -3.21
C ALA A 196 -8.00 -0.24 -2.65
N HIS A 197 -8.78 -0.89 -3.53
CA HIS A 197 -9.77 -1.89 -3.13
C HIS A 197 -9.10 -3.15 -2.49
N GLN A 198 -7.90 -3.53 -2.96
CA GLN A 198 -7.13 -4.58 -2.30
C GLN A 198 -6.58 -4.14 -0.93
N LEU A 199 -6.29 -2.85 -0.67
CA LEU A 199 -5.99 -2.37 0.69
C LEU A 199 -7.21 -2.48 1.61
N GLU A 200 -8.41 -2.27 1.11
CA GLU A 200 -9.63 -2.43 1.89
C GLU A 200 -9.87 -3.89 2.28
N THR A 201 -9.62 -4.81 1.35
CA THR A 201 -9.77 -6.27 1.54
C THR A 201 -8.64 -6.90 2.36
N PHE A 202 -7.38 -6.48 2.15
CA PHE A 202 -6.17 -7.10 2.72
C PHE A 202 -5.39 -6.20 3.70
N GLY A 203 -5.74 -4.94 3.89
CA GLY A 203 -4.99 -4.00 4.73
C GLY A 203 -4.84 -4.46 6.17
N LYS A 204 -5.82 -5.22 6.68
CA LYS A 204 -5.74 -5.89 8.00
C LYS A 204 -4.55 -6.86 8.14
N LEU A 205 -4.02 -7.38 7.01
CA LEU A 205 -2.87 -8.31 6.92
C LEU A 205 -1.58 -7.65 6.40
N LEU A 206 -1.66 -6.46 5.79
CA LEU A 206 -0.51 -5.75 5.18
C LEU A 206 -0.07 -4.50 5.98
N VAL A 207 -0.97 -3.98 6.83
CA VAL A 207 -0.72 -2.85 7.75
C VAL A 207 -0.83 -3.33 9.21
N GLY A 208 -1.38 -4.52 9.42
CA GLY A 208 -1.46 -5.24 10.70
C GLY A 208 -2.31 -4.57 11.78
N ALA A 209 -2.47 -5.26 12.91
CA ALA A 209 -3.09 -4.67 14.10
C ALA A 209 -2.18 -3.65 14.82
N THR A 210 -0.89 -3.60 14.47
CA THR A 210 0.15 -2.84 15.18
C THR A 210 0.24 -1.37 14.76
N CYS A 211 -0.11 -1.00 13.52
CA CYS A 211 -0.38 0.40 13.19
C CYS A 211 -1.61 0.96 13.93
N LEU A 212 -2.44 0.07 14.49
CA LEU A 212 -3.64 0.41 15.26
C LEU A 212 -3.36 0.55 16.77
N ALA A 213 -2.14 0.24 17.23
CA ALA A 213 -1.64 0.53 18.58
C ALA A 213 -1.34 2.03 18.81
N ALA A 214 -1.81 2.90 17.92
CA ALA A 214 -1.81 4.34 18.12
C ALA A 214 -2.67 4.68 19.34
N ARG A 215 -2.03 5.25 20.37
CA ARG A 215 -2.71 5.74 21.57
C ARG A 215 -3.84 6.71 21.21
N ALA A 216 -4.85 6.81 22.07
CA ALA A 216 -6.02 7.66 21.85
C ALA A 216 -5.69 9.13 21.53
N ASP A 217 -4.61 9.67 22.11
CA ASP A 217 -4.12 11.02 21.83
C ASP A 217 -3.54 11.17 20.40
N VAL A 218 -2.98 10.12 19.80
CA VAL A 218 -2.58 10.13 18.39
C VAL A 218 -3.81 10.03 17.47
N LEU A 219 -4.77 9.16 17.79
CA LEU A 219 -6.00 8.99 17.00
C LEU A 219 -6.84 10.28 16.95
N ASP A 220 -7.09 10.88 18.11
CA ASP A 220 -7.87 12.12 18.22
C ASP A 220 -7.21 13.28 17.45
N LEU A 221 -5.87 13.37 17.46
CA LEU A 221 -5.11 14.35 16.68
C LEU A 221 -5.24 14.14 15.17
N LEU A 222 -5.15 12.89 14.69
CA LEU A 222 -5.33 12.57 13.27
C LEU A 222 -6.76 12.83 12.79
N VAL A 223 -7.77 12.56 13.63
CA VAL A 223 -9.17 12.89 13.33
C VAL A 223 -9.42 14.38 13.39
N ALA A 224 -8.93 15.10 14.40
CA ALA A 224 -9.12 16.54 14.56
C ALA A 224 -8.49 17.33 13.39
N THR A 225 -7.23 17.04 13.03
CA THR A 225 -6.57 17.68 11.88
C THR A 225 -7.29 17.38 10.56
N THR A 226 -7.79 16.15 10.37
CA THR A 226 -8.59 15.79 9.18
C THR A 226 -9.95 16.49 9.16
N ARG A 227 -10.67 16.57 10.29
CA ARG A 227 -11.95 17.30 10.41
C ARG A 227 -11.76 18.79 10.09
N LEU A 228 -10.65 19.39 10.54
CA LEU A 228 -10.28 20.79 10.23
C LEU A 228 -9.91 20.99 8.74
N ALA A 229 -9.14 20.08 8.14
CA ALA A 229 -8.81 20.12 6.72
C ALA A 229 -10.07 20.00 5.84
N ALA A 230 -10.95 19.04 6.14
CA ALA A 230 -12.19 18.80 5.40
C ALA A 230 -13.21 19.96 5.53
N ARG A 231 -13.16 20.73 6.63
CA ARG A 231 -13.97 21.94 6.86
C ARG A 231 -13.32 23.23 6.33
N SER A 232 -12.07 23.21 5.86
CA SER A 232 -11.40 24.41 5.35
C SER A 232 -11.94 24.84 3.98
N ARG A 233 -11.95 26.15 3.71
CA ARG A 233 -12.19 26.70 2.36
C ARG A 233 -11.15 26.24 1.33
N ARG A 234 -9.99 25.74 1.78
CA ARG A 234 -8.91 25.17 0.96
C ARG A 234 -8.89 23.64 0.94
N ALA A 235 -9.99 22.97 1.33
CA ALA A 235 -10.04 21.51 1.45
C ALA A 235 -9.59 20.77 0.19
N ALA A 236 -9.86 21.29 -1.01
CA ALA A 236 -9.39 20.72 -2.27
C ALA A 236 -7.85 20.61 -2.36
N ASP A 237 -7.12 21.58 -1.80
CA ASP A 237 -5.65 21.61 -1.81
C ASP A 237 -5.04 20.92 -0.57
N ILE A 238 -5.70 20.95 0.59
CA ILE A 238 -5.11 20.50 1.88
C ILE A 238 -5.67 19.19 2.46
N LEU A 239 -6.84 18.70 1.99
CA LEU A 239 -7.33 17.34 2.29
C LEU A 239 -6.68 16.36 1.30
N GLN A 240 -5.37 16.18 1.44
CA GLN A 240 -4.53 15.39 0.53
C GLN A 240 -3.79 14.27 1.30
N PRO A 241 -3.92 12.98 0.88
CA PRO A 241 -4.65 12.50 -0.30
C PRO A 241 -6.18 12.69 -0.14
N PRO A 242 -6.97 12.57 -1.23
CA PRO A 242 -8.42 12.64 -1.13
C PRO A 242 -8.99 11.56 -0.20
N CYS A 243 -10.13 11.86 0.42
CA CYS A 243 -10.85 10.91 1.26
C CYS A 243 -11.45 9.81 0.38
N VAL A 244 -11.06 8.54 0.62
CA VAL A 244 -11.59 7.38 -0.10
C VAL A 244 -12.12 6.38 0.92
N LEU A 245 -13.43 6.18 0.92
CA LEU A 245 -14.15 5.29 1.84
C LEU A 245 -14.85 4.22 1.02
N ASP A 246 -14.66 2.95 1.35
CA ASP A 246 -15.32 1.79 0.73
C ASP A 246 -15.29 1.87 -0.82
N GLY A 247 -14.05 1.84 -1.36
CA GLY A 247 -13.70 2.04 -2.77
C GLY A 247 -13.98 3.43 -3.36
N THR A 248 -14.73 4.30 -2.68
CA THR A 248 -15.40 5.47 -3.26
C THR A 248 -14.77 6.78 -2.79
N SER A 249 -14.53 7.73 -3.71
CA SER A 249 -14.03 9.06 -3.34
C SER A 249 -15.12 9.90 -2.68
N VAL A 250 -14.86 10.42 -1.48
CA VAL A 250 -15.81 11.16 -0.66
C VAL A 250 -15.41 12.64 -0.59
N GLY A 251 -16.26 13.51 -1.14
CA GLY A 251 -16.03 14.95 -1.13
C GLY A 251 -15.89 15.54 0.28
N ALA A 252 -15.06 16.56 0.43
CA ALA A 252 -14.65 17.09 1.74
C ALA A 252 -15.82 17.44 2.68
N ALA A 253 -16.93 17.99 2.16
CA ALA A 253 -18.12 18.28 2.95
C ALA A 253 -18.85 17.04 3.50
N ALA A 254 -18.78 15.90 2.79
CA ALA A 254 -19.31 14.62 3.27
C ALA A 254 -18.35 13.98 4.28
N ALA A 255 -17.05 14.00 4.02
CA ALA A 255 -16.02 13.57 4.97
C ALA A 255 -16.12 14.35 6.30
N ALA A 256 -16.32 15.67 6.25
CA ALA A 256 -16.59 16.49 7.43
C ALA A 256 -17.85 16.02 8.18
N LYS A 257 -19.00 15.84 7.49
CA LYS A 257 -20.25 15.37 8.11
C LYS A 257 -20.16 13.99 8.77
N ILE A 258 -19.29 13.11 8.27
CA ILE A 258 -19.00 11.80 8.90
C ILE A 258 -18.15 12.03 10.16
N LEU A 259 -17.06 12.78 10.04
CA LEU A 259 -16.11 13.04 11.13
C LEU A 259 -16.71 13.89 12.26
N ASP A 260 -17.67 14.77 11.98
CA ASP A 260 -18.37 15.58 12.98
C ASP A 260 -19.19 14.72 13.96
N ARG A 261 -19.60 13.50 13.56
CA ARG A 261 -20.33 12.58 14.44
C ARG A 261 -19.42 11.72 15.32
N PHE A 262 -18.11 11.65 15.04
CA PHE A 262 -17.20 10.80 15.82
C PHE A 262 -17.25 11.21 17.31
N PRO A 263 -17.55 10.29 18.24
CA PRO A 263 -17.49 10.56 19.67
C PRO A 263 -16.04 10.78 20.11
N SER A 264 -15.86 11.31 21.33
CA SER A 264 -14.53 11.56 21.87
C SER A 264 -13.67 10.29 21.93
N PHE A 265 -12.41 10.38 21.50
CA PHE A 265 -11.53 9.22 21.50
C PHE A 265 -11.19 8.69 22.90
N GLU A 266 -11.45 9.46 23.96
CA GLU A 266 -11.34 8.97 25.33
C GLU A 266 -12.44 7.94 25.67
N ARG A 267 -13.71 8.17 25.30
CA ARG A 267 -14.79 7.17 25.46
C ARG A 267 -14.57 5.93 24.57
N ILE A 268 -14.06 6.16 23.35
CA ILE A 268 -13.64 5.08 22.44
C ILE A 268 -12.51 4.26 23.08
N HIS A 269 -11.56 4.92 23.74
CA HIS A 269 -10.38 4.30 24.34
C HIS A 269 -10.67 3.58 25.67
N GLU A 270 -11.58 4.10 26.49
CA GLU A 270 -12.10 3.39 27.67
C GLU A 270 -12.67 2.03 27.28
N THR A 271 -13.44 1.98 26.18
CA THR A 271 -13.97 0.74 25.59
C THR A 271 -12.88 -0.23 25.13
N ALA A 272 -11.68 0.26 24.78
CA ALA A 272 -10.55 -0.54 24.33
C ALA A 272 -9.48 -0.78 25.41
N ARG A 273 -9.69 -0.29 26.64
CA ARG A 273 -8.61 -0.13 27.65
C ARG A 273 -8.13 -1.43 28.28
N ASN A 274 -8.94 -2.49 28.23
CA ASN A 274 -8.61 -3.80 28.80
C ASN A 274 -7.67 -4.63 27.92
N ASP A 275 -7.72 -4.45 26.59
CA ASP A 275 -7.03 -5.30 25.60
C ASP A 275 -6.23 -4.48 24.56
N GLY A 276 -5.76 -3.29 24.95
CA GLY A 276 -5.28 -2.21 24.06
C GLY A 276 -3.99 -2.46 23.24
N GLN A 277 -3.54 -3.70 23.11
CA GLN A 277 -2.48 -4.13 22.17
C GLN A 277 -2.97 -5.21 21.18
N SER A 278 -4.24 -5.62 21.26
CA SER A 278 -4.83 -6.70 20.46
C SER A 278 -5.72 -6.19 19.32
N ALA A 279 -6.02 -7.07 18.35
CA ALA A 279 -7.02 -6.82 17.33
C ALA A 279 -8.45 -6.67 17.90
N ALA A 280 -8.75 -7.21 19.09
CA ALA A 280 -10.06 -7.12 19.73
C ALA A 280 -10.39 -5.69 20.19
N GLY A 281 -9.41 -4.98 20.75
CA GLY A 281 -9.56 -3.59 21.17
C GLY A 281 -9.97 -2.68 20.00
N PHE A 282 -9.37 -2.87 18.82
CA PHE A 282 -9.76 -2.11 17.62
C PHE A 282 -11.12 -2.53 17.06
N ALA A 283 -11.48 -3.82 17.10
CA ALA A 283 -12.81 -4.27 16.69
C ALA A 283 -13.92 -3.64 17.55
N ALA A 284 -13.67 -3.40 18.84
CA ALA A 284 -14.57 -2.64 19.72
C ALA A 284 -14.69 -1.16 19.29
N VAL A 285 -13.59 -0.51 18.86
CA VAL A 285 -13.60 0.84 18.28
C VAL A 285 -14.42 0.90 16.99
N GLU A 286 -14.20 -0.03 16.05
CA GLU A 286 -15.00 -0.10 14.81
C GLU A 286 -16.48 -0.33 15.12
N GLY A 287 -16.80 -1.23 16.06
CA GLY A 287 -18.17 -1.51 16.50
C GLY A 287 -18.84 -0.36 17.26
N ALA A 288 -18.06 0.54 17.89
CA ALA A 288 -18.57 1.77 18.48
C ALA A 288 -18.86 2.82 17.40
N LEU A 289 -17.94 3.03 16.46
CA LEU A 289 -18.13 3.98 15.35
C LEU A 289 -19.26 3.58 14.40
N LEU A 290 -19.44 2.29 14.11
CA LEU A 290 -20.49 1.77 13.24
C LEU A 290 -21.92 2.07 13.76
N LYS A 291 -22.09 2.24 15.08
CA LYS A 291 -23.36 2.64 15.70
C LYS A 291 -23.70 4.12 15.49
N VAL A 292 -22.73 4.93 15.06
CA VAL A 292 -22.82 6.40 14.98
C VAL A 292 -22.84 6.89 13.52
N ASP A 293 -22.03 6.29 12.65
CA ASP A 293 -22.17 6.40 11.19
C ASP A 293 -21.68 5.12 10.50
N LYS A 294 -22.36 4.69 9.44
CA LYS A 294 -22.01 3.48 8.68
C LYS A 294 -20.62 3.56 8.06
N GLN A 295 -20.18 4.74 7.64
CA GLN A 295 -18.88 5.00 7.03
C GLN A 295 -17.81 5.46 8.04
N ALA A 296 -18.14 5.64 9.32
CA ALA A 296 -17.15 6.04 10.33
C ALA A 296 -16.00 5.02 10.51
N PRO A 297 -16.21 3.69 10.49
CA PRO A 297 -15.11 2.72 10.51
C PRO A 297 -14.20 2.86 9.27
N ALA A 298 -14.78 3.06 8.09
CA ALA A 298 -14.03 3.30 6.85
C ALA A 298 -13.20 4.59 6.93
N ALA A 299 -13.79 5.68 7.44
CA ALA A 299 -13.12 6.95 7.64
C ALA A 299 -11.98 6.86 8.66
N LEU A 300 -12.13 6.11 9.75
CA LEU A 300 -11.03 5.86 10.68
C LEU A 300 -9.90 5.07 10.01
N ARG A 301 -10.21 3.96 9.33
CA ARG A 301 -9.22 3.17 8.57
C ARG A 301 -8.44 4.06 7.60
N TRP A 302 -9.14 4.83 6.76
CA TRP A 302 -8.53 5.71 5.77
C TRP A 302 -7.67 6.80 6.43
N ILE A 303 -8.11 7.42 7.53
CA ILE A 303 -7.29 8.40 8.28
C ILE A 303 -5.98 7.78 8.77
N MET A 304 -6.03 6.53 9.25
CA MET A 304 -4.85 5.83 9.79
C MET A 304 -3.92 5.31 8.70
N THR A 305 -4.43 4.69 7.64
CA THR A 305 -3.60 4.13 6.55
C THR A 305 -3.05 5.20 5.61
N SER A 306 -3.68 6.38 5.52
CA SER A 306 -3.12 7.52 4.78
C SER A 306 -2.07 8.32 5.57
N ASN A 307 -1.99 8.14 6.90
CA ASN A 307 -1.03 8.84 7.75
C ASN A 307 0.38 8.24 7.63
N LYS A 308 1.39 9.07 7.33
CA LYS A 308 2.78 8.64 7.18
C LYS A 308 3.71 9.05 8.33
N ALA A 309 3.31 10.03 9.13
CA ALA A 309 4.04 10.43 10.32
C ALA A 309 3.82 9.42 11.46
N HIS A 310 4.87 8.72 11.89
CA HIS A 310 4.82 7.90 13.09
C HIS A 310 4.91 8.81 14.33
N LEU A 311 3.80 8.92 15.06
CA LEU A 311 3.63 9.80 16.22
C LEU A 311 3.62 9.01 17.52
N VAL A 312 4.41 9.44 18.51
CA VAL A 312 4.46 8.82 19.85
C VAL A 312 4.32 9.89 20.92
N ALA A 313 3.25 9.85 21.71
CA ALA A 313 3.01 10.79 22.79
C ALA A 313 4.08 10.67 23.90
N LEU A 314 4.64 11.80 24.33
CA LEU A 314 5.69 11.85 25.34
C LEU A 314 5.14 11.65 26.77
N PRO A 315 5.70 10.71 27.56
CA PRO A 315 5.42 10.63 28.99
C PRO A 315 5.98 11.89 29.70
N PRO A 316 5.41 12.29 30.86
CA PRO A 316 5.75 13.56 31.50
C PRO A 316 7.26 13.77 31.70
N ASN A 317 7.95 12.76 32.22
CA ASN A 317 9.39 12.78 32.48
C ASN A 317 10.28 12.99 31.24
N MET A 318 9.74 12.88 30.02
CA MET A 318 10.45 13.09 28.74
C MET A 318 10.01 14.33 27.97
N ARG A 319 9.01 15.08 28.47
CA ARG A 319 8.55 16.30 27.81
C ARG A 319 9.61 17.40 27.82
N LEU A 320 9.50 18.26 26.83
CA LEU A 320 10.25 19.49 26.68
C LEU A 320 9.36 20.66 27.13
N LEU A 321 9.93 21.77 27.58
CA LEU A 321 9.18 23.03 27.68
C LEU A 321 7.92 23.02 28.56
N GLU A 322 7.80 22.14 29.57
CA GLU A 322 6.64 22.15 30.51
C GLU A 322 6.54 23.48 31.31
N ARG A 323 7.60 24.29 31.31
CA ARG A 323 7.65 25.67 31.80
C ARG A 323 6.89 26.70 30.94
N ILE A 324 6.62 26.40 29.66
CA ILE A 324 5.97 27.34 28.73
C ILE A 324 4.46 27.17 28.86
N ALA A 325 3.79 28.25 29.29
CA ALA A 325 2.35 28.27 29.54
C ALA A 325 1.89 27.05 30.36
N PRO A 326 2.28 26.93 31.65
CA PRO A 326 1.99 25.75 32.48
C PRO A 326 0.49 25.50 32.70
N GLU A 327 -0.35 26.52 32.54
CA GLU A 327 -1.82 26.41 32.55
C GLU A 327 -2.40 25.89 31.22
N ALA A 328 -1.61 25.87 30.14
CA ALA A 328 -2.03 25.35 28.84
C ALA A 328 -1.90 23.82 28.81
N THR A 329 -2.97 23.14 28.40
CA THR A 329 -2.92 21.69 28.12
C THR A 329 -2.11 21.43 26.84
N CYS A 330 -0.79 21.41 26.97
CA CYS A 330 0.13 20.98 25.93
C CYS A 330 0.26 19.46 25.93
N ARG A 331 0.01 18.82 24.79
CA ARG A 331 0.47 17.44 24.54
C ARG A 331 1.54 17.43 23.47
N GLN A 332 2.54 16.60 23.70
CA GLN A 332 3.77 16.58 22.95
C GLN A 332 4.00 15.19 22.40
N PHE A 333 4.43 15.13 21.15
CA PHE A 333 4.67 13.89 20.44
C PHE A 333 6.07 13.92 19.84
N ILE A 334 6.77 12.79 19.88
CA ILE A 334 7.86 12.52 18.93
C ILE A 334 7.20 12.29 17.58
N MET A 335 7.76 12.89 16.54
CA MET A 335 7.28 12.76 15.17
C MET A 335 8.39 12.21 14.30
N LEU A 336 8.37 10.90 14.05
CA LEU A 336 9.18 10.28 13.01
C LEU A 336 8.45 10.44 11.68
N SER A 337 8.60 11.62 11.10
CA SER A 337 8.00 12.05 9.83
C SER A 337 9.07 12.23 8.74
N GLN A 338 10.09 11.38 8.76
CA GLN A 338 10.99 11.23 7.62
C GLN A 338 11.08 9.75 7.19
N PRO A 339 10.94 9.49 5.88
CA PRO A 339 11.20 8.20 5.23
C PRO A 339 12.66 7.74 5.39
N PRO A 340 12.98 6.44 5.24
CA PRO A 340 14.36 5.93 5.36
C PRO A 340 15.35 6.68 4.47
N ALA A 341 15.03 6.90 3.19
CA ALA A 341 15.91 7.61 2.24
C ALA A 341 16.14 9.08 2.62
N ARG A 342 15.07 9.87 2.83
CA ARG A 342 15.17 11.28 3.26
C ARG A 342 15.84 11.42 4.65
N GLN A 343 15.62 10.48 5.57
CA GLN A 343 16.31 10.43 6.87
C GLN A 343 17.80 10.07 6.73
N ALA A 344 18.18 9.21 5.79
CA ALA A 344 19.57 8.91 5.48
C ALA A 344 20.28 10.12 4.83
N ARG A 345 19.63 10.81 3.88
CA ARG A 345 20.14 12.07 3.30
C ARG A 345 20.26 13.15 4.37
N PHE A 346 19.25 13.34 5.22
CA PHE A 346 19.34 14.26 6.36
C PHE A 346 20.52 13.91 7.27
N ALA A 347 20.73 12.63 7.58
CA ALA A 347 21.85 12.18 8.40
C ALA A 347 23.21 12.47 7.75
N ALA A 348 23.35 12.28 6.43
CA ALA A 348 24.57 12.63 5.68
C ALA A 348 24.82 14.15 5.65
N LEU A 349 23.78 14.96 5.38
CA LEU A 349 23.87 16.43 5.43
C LEU A 349 24.25 16.91 6.84
N LYS A 350 23.64 16.35 7.88
CA LYS A 350 23.96 16.62 9.29
C LYS A 350 25.39 16.20 9.67
N ALA A 351 25.88 15.08 9.17
CA ALA A 351 27.25 14.63 9.43
C ALA A 351 28.28 15.56 8.77
N ARG A 352 27.97 16.11 7.59
CA ARG A 352 28.85 17.02 6.84
C ARG A 352 28.80 18.49 7.31
N HIS A 353 27.63 18.97 7.74
CA HIS A 353 27.37 20.39 8.00
C HIS A 353 26.95 20.72 9.44
N GLY A 354 26.75 19.72 10.30
CA GLY A 354 26.14 19.92 11.61
C GLY A 354 24.63 20.16 11.52
N SER A 355 24.01 20.48 12.66
CA SER A 355 22.55 20.69 12.74
C SER A 355 22.14 21.58 13.91
N LYS A 356 21.06 22.35 13.71
CA LYS A 356 20.41 23.21 14.73
C LYS A 356 18.92 22.92 14.81
N PHE A 357 18.30 23.26 15.92
CA PHE A 357 16.84 23.19 16.05
C PHE A 357 16.18 24.51 15.63
N ALA A 358 14.98 24.44 15.06
CA ALA A 358 14.15 25.60 14.69
C ALA A 358 12.65 25.26 14.73
N TRP A 359 11.82 26.25 15.00
CA TRP A 359 10.37 26.14 15.14
C TRP A 359 9.64 26.36 13.82
N HIS A 360 8.73 25.45 13.46
CA HIS A 360 7.77 25.63 12.37
C HIS A 360 6.35 25.70 12.93
N GLY A 361 5.60 26.75 12.58
CA GLY A 361 4.19 26.90 12.90
C GLY A 361 3.35 26.99 11.62
N SER A 362 2.19 26.34 11.63
CA SER A 362 1.26 26.30 10.49
C SER A 362 -0.17 26.08 11.02
N PRO A 363 -1.23 26.65 10.43
CA PRO A 363 -2.59 26.51 10.96
C PRO A 363 -3.03 25.04 11.01
N ALA A 364 -3.78 24.66 12.05
CA ALA A 364 -4.13 23.26 12.36
C ALA A 364 -4.74 22.47 11.19
N GLU A 365 -5.49 23.13 10.30
CA GLU A 365 -6.04 22.58 9.06
C GLU A 365 -4.98 22.05 8.06
N ASN A 366 -3.78 22.63 8.01
CA ASN A 366 -2.69 22.16 7.14
C ASN A 366 -2.04 20.86 7.66
N TRP A 367 -2.23 20.51 8.94
CA TRP A 367 -1.51 19.37 9.51
C TRP A 367 -2.01 18.02 9.00
N HIS A 368 -3.23 17.96 8.43
CA HIS A 368 -3.68 16.78 7.70
C HIS A 368 -2.69 16.40 6.57
N CYS A 369 -2.29 17.35 5.71
CA CYS A 369 -1.36 17.05 4.62
C CYS A 369 0.10 17.00 5.12
N ILE A 370 0.51 17.85 6.07
CA ILE A 370 1.90 17.84 6.60
C ILE A 370 2.25 16.49 7.25
N LEU A 371 1.32 15.87 8.00
CA LEU A 371 1.51 14.54 8.60
C LEU A 371 1.56 13.40 7.57
N ARG A 372 1.32 13.69 6.28
CA ARG A 372 1.25 12.71 5.18
C ARG A 372 2.30 12.93 4.10
N SER A 373 2.77 14.17 3.92
CA SER A 373 3.74 14.55 2.89
C SER A 373 5.07 15.09 3.45
N GLY A 374 5.15 15.33 4.77
CA GLY A 374 6.24 16.03 5.44
C GLY A 374 6.08 17.56 5.41
N LEU A 375 7.03 18.28 6.00
CA LEU A 375 7.18 19.72 5.71
C LEU A 375 7.76 19.88 4.30
N ARG A 376 7.24 20.89 3.58
CA ARG A 376 7.54 21.13 2.16
C ARG A 376 7.64 22.61 1.83
N SER A 377 8.34 22.93 0.75
CA SER A 377 8.35 24.27 0.17
C SER A 377 7.01 24.56 -0.50
N ALA A 378 6.14 25.31 0.18
CA ALA A 378 4.88 25.77 -0.39
C ALA A 378 5.05 26.98 -1.33
N SER A 379 6.25 27.57 -1.40
CA SER A 379 6.53 28.81 -2.14
C SER A 379 6.20 28.69 -3.63
N GLY A 380 5.44 29.65 -4.17
CA GLY A 380 4.99 29.65 -5.57
C GLY A 380 3.89 28.63 -5.91
N THR A 381 3.40 27.84 -4.94
CA THR A 381 2.37 26.82 -5.16
C THR A 381 0.98 27.27 -4.66
N LYS A 382 -0.07 26.50 -5.00
CA LYS A 382 -1.43 26.67 -4.44
C LYS A 382 -1.49 26.57 -2.90
N LEU A 383 -0.49 25.94 -2.28
CA LEU A 383 -0.40 25.79 -0.82
C LEU A 383 0.18 27.05 -0.13
N GLN A 384 0.64 28.06 -0.88
CA GLN A 384 1.26 29.27 -0.33
C GLN A 384 0.23 30.16 0.40
N LEU A 385 0.14 30.02 1.73
CA LEU A 385 -0.71 30.87 2.57
C LEU A 385 -0.08 32.25 2.88
N HIS A 386 1.25 32.35 2.86
CA HIS A 386 2.01 33.56 3.19
C HIS A 386 3.10 33.80 2.13
N GLY A 387 3.37 35.06 1.80
CA GLY A 387 4.32 35.42 0.74
C GLY A 387 5.76 35.00 1.03
N ALA A 388 6.48 34.55 0.00
CA ALA A 388 7.85 34.06 0.06
C ALA A 388 8.90 35.20 0.17
N ALA A 389 8.72 36.13 1.11
CA ALA A 389 9.46 37.40 1.21
C ALA A 389 10.97 37.25 1.48
N HIS A 390 11.43 36.11 1.99
CA HIS A 390 12.84 35.79 2.22
C HIS A 390 13.37 34.70 1.27
N GLY A 391 12.70 34.50 0.12
CA GLY A 391 13.01 33.47 -0.87
C GLY A 391 12.12 32.23 -0.77
N ALA A 392 12.31 31.29 -1.70
CA ALA A 392 11.55 30.03 -1.75
C ALA A 392 12.16 28.95 -0.85
N GLY A 393 11.33 28.21 -0.11
CA GLY A 393 11.78 27.10 0.73
C GLY A 393 10.85 26.81 1.91
N VAL A 394 11.29 25.94 2.81
CA VAL A 394 10.65 25.68 4.10
C VAL A 394 11.00 26.79 5.09
N TYR A 395 9.99 27.51 5.58
CA TYR A 395 10.17 28.58 6.56
C TYR A 395 10.18 27.99 7.98
N VAL A 396 11.22 28.29 8.75
CA VAL A 396 11.37 27.97 10.17
C VAL A 396 11.89 29.19 10.93
N SER A 397 11.78 29.21 12.25
CA SER A 397 12.30 30.32 13.07
C SER A 397 12.97 29.85 14.35
N THR A 398 14.04 30.54 14.78
CA THR A 398 14.69 30.25 16.06
C THR A 398 13.85 30.69 17.26
N SER A 399 12.93 31.65 17.07
CA SER A 399 11.96 32.09 18.07
C SER A 399 10.67 31.26 18.00
N LEU A 400 10.24 30.71 19.15
CA LEU A 400 8.95 30.04 19.30
C LEU A 400 7.78 31.04 19.24
N SER A 401 7.90 32.19 19.91
CA SER A 401 6.88 33.25 19.91
C SER A 401 6.57 33.79 18.51
N TYR A 402 7.56 33.80 17.61
CA TYR A 402 7.36 34.10 16.20
C TYR A 402 6.54 32.99 15.49
N SER A 403 6.95 31.73 15.59
CA SER A 403 6.29 30.60 14.92
C SER A 403 4.87 30.33 15.43
N ILE A 404 4.57 30.62 16.71
CA ILE A 404 3.20 30.57 17.27
C ILE A 404 2.20 31.40 16.45
N ARG A 405 2.61 32.56 15.91
CA ARG A 405 1.73 33.43 15.10
C ARG A 405 1.27 32.78 13.79
N TYR A 406 2.11 31.90 13.23
CA TYR A 406 1.82 31.12 12.03
C TYR A 406 0.99 29.86 12.33
N ALA A 407 0.94 29.41 13.58
CA ALA A 407 0.05 28.32 14.02
C ALA A 407 -1.40 28.78 14.33
N MET A 408 -1.70 30.09 14.24
CA MET A 408 -3.04 30.64 14.49
C MET A 408 -3.96 30.50 13.28
N SER A 409 -5.26 30.29 13.51
CA SER A 409 -6.28 30.31 12.45
C SER A 409 -6.37 31.68 11.77
N ALA A 410 -6.54 31.69 10.44
CA ALA A 410 -6.72 32.89 9.63
C ALA A 410 -7.86 33.82 10.12
N ARG A 411 -8.89 33.24 10.78
CA ARG A 411 -10.04 33.99 11.36
C ARG A 411 -9.62 34.98 12.46
N ARG A 412 -8.42 34.82 13.06
CA ARG A 412 -7.83 35.79 14.02
C ARG A 412 -6.75 36.68 13.42
N GLN A 413 -6.03 36.24 12.36
CA GLN A 413 -4.91 37.00 11.78
C GLN A 413 -5.31 38.38 11.23
N HIS A 414 -6.55 38.56 10.78
CA HIS A 414 -7.05 39.84 10.25
C HIS A 414 -7.54 40.85 11.31
N ARG A 415 -7.63 40.50 12.59
CA ARG A 415 -8.14 41.41 13.64
C ARG A 415 -7.19 42.55 14.02
N GLY A 416 -6.02 42.65 13.38
CA GLY A 416 -5.03 43.73 13.55
C GLY A 416 -5.06 44.81 12.45
N ALA A 417 -6.01 44.77 11.52
CA ALA A 417 -6.20 45.83 10.53
C ALA A 417 -7.07 46.97 11.10
N LEU A 418 -6.85 48.20 10.58
CA LEU A 418 -7.49 49.44 11.05
C LEU A 418 -9.03 49.38 10.99
N PRO A 419 -9.76 50.06 11.90
CA PRO A 419 -11.22 50.06 11.94
C PRO A 419 -11.81 50.88 10.77
N GLY A 420 -12.06 50.23 9.63
CA GLY A 420 -12.57 50.85 8.41
C GLY A 420 -13.78 50.13 7.82
N ARG A 421 -14.96 50.76 7.93
CA ARG A 421 -16.27 50.38 7.34
C ARG A 421 -16.79 48.98 7.69
N ALA A 422 -17.87 48.94 8.47
CA ALA A 422 -18.73 47.78 8.58
C ALA A 422 -19.51 47.55 7.27
N GLY A 423 -19.05 46.62 6.44
CA GLY A 423 -19.91 45.94 5.46
C GLY A 423 -20.82 44.94 6.16
N ALA A 424 -22.01 44.68 5.61
CA ALA A 424 -22.97 43.76 6.21
C ALA A 424 -22.36 42.36 6.37
N ALA A 425 -22.49 41.77 7.57
CA ALA A 425 -22.01 40.43 7.84
C ALA A 425 -22.82 39.40 7.03
N ALA A 426 -22.14 38.58 6.24
CA ALA A 426 -22.74 37.36 5.71
C ALA A 426 -23.17 36.45 6.88
N PRO A 427 -24.23 35.62 6.74
CA PRO A 427 -24.69 34.75 7.82
C PRO A 427 -23.55 33.91 8.40
N GLU A 428 -23.36 33.99 9.71
CA GLU A 428 -22.34 33.23 10.42
C GLU A 428 -22.62 31.72 10.29
N PRO A 429 -21.73 30.91 9.69
CA PRO A 429 -21.88 29.47 9.68
C PRO A 429 -21.71 28.94 11.10
N GLU A 430 -22.66 28.10 11.52
CA GLU A 430 -22.84 27.68 12.92
C GLU A 430 -21.55 27.27 13.62
N THR A 431 -21.36 27.77 14.84
CA THR A 431 -20.22 27.45 15.69
C THR A 431 -20.15 25.93 15.90
N PRO A 432 -19.06 25.23 15.50
CA PRO A 432 -19.10 23.78 15.47
C PRO A 432 -19.24 23.18 16.87
N GLN A 433 -20.23 22.30 17.05
CA GLN A 433 -20.35 21.47 18.25
C GLN A 433 -19.23 20.41 18.26
N PHE A 434 -18.07 20.78 18.80
CA PHE A 434 -16.97 19.85 19.07
C PHE A 434 -17.31 18.99 20.30
N ASN A 435 -18.17 17.98 20.10
CA ASN A 435 -18.58 17.07 21.18
C ASN A 435 -17.37 16.32 21.76
N ASP A 436 -17.00 16.69 23.00
CA ASP A 436 -16.08 16.05 23.96
C ASP A 436 -14.68 15.57 23.49
N SER A 437 -14.27 15.76 22.23
CA SER A 437 -12.97 15.28 21.72
C SER A 437 -11.78 16.01 22.37
N PHE A 438 -10.65 15.33 22.55
CA PHE A 438 -9.53 15.83 23.36
C PHE A 438 -8.80 17.02 22.69
N PHE A 439 -8.71 17.02 21.36
CA PHE A 439 -8.20 18.11 20.52
C PHE A 439 -9.30 18.81 19.70
N GLY A 440 -10.57 18.49 19.94
CA GLY A 440 -11.72 19.14 19.30
C GLY A 440 -11.88 20.60 19.72
N SER A 441 -11.20 21.51 19.05
CA SER A 441 -11.27 22.95 19.30
C SER A 441 -11.03 23.74 18.00
N PRO A 442 -11.75 24.85 17.73
CA PRO A 442 -11.45 25.73 16.60
C PRO A 442 -10.14 26.51 16.80
N ASP A 443 -9.65 26.58 18.04
CA ASP A 443 -8.41 27.25 18.45
C ASP A 443 -7.24 26.26 18.69
N LEU A 444 -7.33 25.03 18.17
CA LEU A 444 -6.25 24.04 18.19
C LEU A 444 -4.97 24.64 17.55
N ARG A 445 -3.84 24.61 18.28
CA ARG A 445 -2.54 25.13 17.82
C ARG A 445 -1.54 23.99 17.74
N ILE A 446 -0.88 23.85 16.59
CA ILE A 446 0.07 22.77 16.31
C ILE A 446 1.38 23.38 15.81
N ILE A 447 2.50 23.00 16.44
CA ILE A 447 3.83 23.56 16.22
C ILE A 447 4.84 22.40 16.16
N ALA A 448 5.73 22.41 15.18
CA ALA A 448 6.84 21.46 15.08
C ALA A 448 8.15 22.08 15.58
N LEU A 449 8.93 21.28 16.32
CA LEU A 449 10.37 21.49 16.47
C LEU A 449 11.08 20.65 15.40
N CYS A 450 11.77 21.33 14.51
CA CYS A 450 12.51 20.75 13.41
C CYS A 450 14.01 20.75 13.74
N GLU A 451 14.71 19.68 13.38
CA GLU A 451 16.16 19.65 13.26
C GLU A 451 16.52 20.02 11.82
N VAL A 452 17.43 20.97 11.65
CA VAL A 452 17.83 21.54 10.35
C VAL A 452 19.33 21.33 10.17
N ALA A 453 19.75 20.72 9.07
CA ALA A 453 21.16 20.62 8.71
C ALA A 453 21.65 21.95 8.16
N GLU A 454 22.84 22.43 8.56
CA GLU A 454 23.32 23.78 8.20
C GLU A 454 23.94 23.85 6.78
N VAL A 455 23.16 23.45 5.79
CA VAL A 455 23.59 23.37 4.38
C VAL A 455 23.81 24.75 3.75
N PRO A 456 24.74 24.88 2.77
CA PRO A 456 24.84 26.07 1.94
C PRO A 456 23.51 26.39 1.24
N GLY A 457 23.11 27.65 1.24
CA GLY A 457 21.87 28.13 0.62
C GLY A 457 20.71 28.39 1.59
N ILE A 458 20.83 28.11 2.89
CA ILE A 458 19.85 28.57 3.88
C ILE A 458 19.93 30.10 4.03
N THR A 459 18.85 30.80 3.67
CA THR A 459 18.72 32.25 3.90
C THR A 459 18.33 32.50 5.34
N LYS A 460 19.16 33.20 6.11
CA LYS A 460 18.92 33.54 7.51
C LYS A 460 18.71 35.06 7.67
N SER A 461 17.53 35.48 8.15
CA SER A 461 17.16 36.88 8.37
C SER A 461 16.64 37.05 9.81
N ALA A 462 17.46 37.61 10.69
CA ALA A 462 17.23 37.64 12.14
C ALA A 462 16.85 36.26 12.69
N ASN A 463 15.63 36.08 13.20
CA ASN A 463 15.12 34.81 13.71
C ASN A 463 14.50 33.90 12.62
N ILE A 464 14.34 34.36 11.38
CA ILE A 464 13.64 33.66 10.28
C ILE A 464 14.66 32.97 9.39
N TRP A 465 14.53 31.65 9.19
CA TRP A 465 15.35 30.89 8.27
C TRP A 465 14.50 30.27 7.15
N VAL A 466 14.95 30.39 5.91
CA VAL A 466 14.34 29.73 4.74
C VAL A 466 15.30 28.65 4.24
N VAL A 467 14.83 27.41 4.27
CA VAL A 467 15.61 26.23 3.89
C VAL A 467 15.13 25.73 2.52
N PRO A 468 15.92 25.88 1.44
CA PRO A 468 15.46 25.53 0.09
C PRO A 468 15.45 24.01 -0.16
N ASP A 469 16.38 23.26 0.42
CA ASP A 469 16.40 21.79 0.37
C ASP A 469 15.50 21.22 1.49
N GLU A 470 14.34 20.66 1.11
CA GLU A 470 13.44 20.00 2.06
C GLU A 470 14.11 18.84 2.83
N ASP A 471 15.08 18.17 2.22
CA ASP A 471 15.75 17.02 2.82
C ASP A 471 16.75 17.45 3.92
N ALA A 472 17.06 18.75 4.00
CA ALA A 472 17.79 19.37 5.10
C ALA A 472 16.90 19.70 6.32
N VAL A 473 15.58 19.42 6.29
CA VAL A 473 14.65 19.69 7.40
C VAL A 473 13.96 18.41 7.88
N ALA A 474 14.21 18.04 9.14
CA ALA A 474 13.58 16.89 9.79
C ALA A 474 12.72 17.33 10.98
N THR A 475 11.40 17.19 10.89
CA THR A 475 10.54 17.32 12.08
C THR A 475 10.91 16.26 13.12
N ARG A 476 11.08 16.66 14.40
CA ARG A 476 11.44 15.76 15.51
C ARG A 476 10.36 15.68 16.58
N PHE A 477 9.77 16.82 16.93
CA PHE A 477 8.73 16.90 17.93
C PHE A 477 7.55 17.72 17.41
N LEU A 478 6.35 17.37 17.87
CA LEU A 478 5.10 18.06 17.58
C LEU A 478 4.43 18.45 18.90
N PHE A 479 4.11 19.72 19.05
CA PHE A 479 3.49 20.31 20.24
C PHE A 479 2.07 20.74 19.87
N VAL A 480 1.10 20.23 20.60
CA VAL A 480 -0.34 20.43 20.34
C VAL A 480 -0.97 21.04 21.58
N TYR A 481 -1.53 22.24 21.42
CA TYR A 481 -2.12 23.04 22.49
C TYR A 481 -3.62 23.23 22.24
N ARG A 482 -4.43 23.03 23.29
CA ARG A 482 -5.89 23.20 23.28
C ARG A 482 -6.28 24.61 23.76
N GLY A 483 -7.18 25.27 23.03
CA GLY A 483 -7.81 26.54 23.45
C GLY A 483 -6.88 27.76 23.37
N GLU A 484 -7.20 28.82 24.10
CA GLU A 484 -6.48 30.10 23.97
C GLU A 484 -5.08 30.13 24.62
N ALA A 485 -4.75 29.14 25.44
CA ALA A 485 -3.76 29.23 26.52
C ALA A 485 -2.28 29.34 26.11
N LEU A 486 -1.91 29.20 24.82
CA LEU A 486 -0.56 29.51 24.33
C LEU A 486 -0.58 30.74 23.41
N GLN A 487 -0.34 31.91 23.98
CA GLN A 487 -0.13 33.16 23.25
C GLN A 487 1.36 33.38 22.96
N ALA A 488 1.69 34.25 22.00
CA ALA A 488 3.07 34.54 21.64
C ALA A 488 3.89 35.16 22.79
N ARG A 489 3.24 35.84 23.74
CA ARG A 489 3.90 36.39 24.95
C ARG A 489 4.36 35.29 25.91
N ASP A 490 3.63 34.17 25.99
CA ASP A 490 3.87 33.11 26.97
C ASP A 490 5.10 32.24 26.58
N ALA A 491 5.58 32.42 25.34
CA ALA A 491 6.83 31.89 24.80
C ALA A 491 7.90 32.97 24.52
N ALA A 492 7.75 34.17 25.11
CA ALA A 492 8.74 35.24 24.96
C ALA A 492 10.05 34.86 25.68
N GLY A 493 11.16 34.85 24.94
CA GLY A 493 12.49 34.42 25.42
C GLY A 493 12.94 33.05 24.91
N GLU A 494 12.03 32.21 24.42
CA GLU A 494 12.36 30.85 23.94
C GLU A 494 12.96 30.88 22.54
N ASN A 495 14.30 30.76 22.50
CA ASN A 495 15.16 30.86 21.34
C ASN A 495 16.02 29.59 21.19
N THR A 496 15.90 28.88 20.07
CA THR A 496 16.62 27.62 19.83
C THR A 496 18.15 27.76 19.73
N LEU A 497 18.65 28.99 19.58
CA LEU A 497 20.10 29.28 19.61
C LEU A 497 20.68 29.29 21.03
N ALA A 498 19.85 29.26 22.08
CA ALA A 498 20.31 29.20 23.46
C ALA A 498 21.02 27.85 23.75
N PRO A 499 22.30 27.83 24.20
CA PRO A 499 23.02 26.59 24.49
C PRO A 499 22.42 25.75 25.64
N ALA A 500 21.49 26.30 26.42
CA ALA A 500 20.68 25.53 27.36
C ALA A 500 19.60 24.70 26.63
N PHE A 501 18.85 25.32 25.72
CA PHE A 501 17.79 24.67 24.94
C PHE A 501 18.34 23.57 24.02
N ASP A 502 19.43 23.84 23.29
CA ASP A 502 20.04 22.85 22.39
C ASP A 502 20.51 21.60 23.15
N ARG A 503 21.07 21.77 24.36
CA ARG A 503 21.42 20.67 25.27
C ARG A 503 20.19 19.95 25.83
N GLU A 504 19.14 20.66 26.25
CA GLU A 504 17.87 20.09 26.72
C GLU A 504 17.28 19.15 25.66
N VAL A 505 17.14 19.64 24.43
CA VAL A 505 16.55 18.88 23.31
C VAL A 505 17.42 17.69 22.92
N ARG A 506 18.74 17.84 22.80
CA ARG A 506 19.63 16.71 22.48
C ARG A 506 19.60 15.64 23.58
N ALA A 507 19.65 16.04 24.85
CA ALA A 507 19.54 15.10 25.97
C ALA A 507 18.22 14.31 25.95
N ARG A 508 17.08 14.94 25.61
CA ARG A 508 15.82 14.20 25.40
C ARG A 508 15.90 13.24 24.20
N VAL A 509 16.40 13.70 23.05
CA VAL A 509 16.57 12.86 21.84
C VAL A 509 17.47 11.65 22.10
N ASP A 510 18.55 11.80 22.87
CA ASP A 510 19.49 10.73 23.17
C ASP A 510 19.00 9.79 24.29
N ALA A 511 18.24 10.31 25.27
CA ALA A 511 17.49 9.46 26.21
C ALA A 511 16.45 8.59 25.48
N LEU A 512 15.78 9.13 24.46
CA LEU A 512 14.80 8.41 23.62
C LEU A 512 15.43 7.33 22.73
N LYS A 513 16.70 7.49 22.32
CA LYS A 513 17.48 6.41 21.67
C LYS A 513 17.88 5.35 22.69
N SER A 514 18.36 5.77 23.86
CA SER A 514 18.82 4.88 24.93
C SER A 514 17.68 3.98 25.45
N ALA A 515 16.49 4.53 25.63
CA ALA A 515 15.28 3.79 26.04
C ALA A 515 14.73 2.81 24.97
N ARG A 516 15.33 2.75 23.77
CA ARG A 516 15.04 1.75 22.73
C ARG A 516 16.01 0.56 22.73
N ARG A 517 17.06 0.56 23.58
CA ARG A 517 17.83 -0.66 23.85
C ARG A 517 16.98 -1.61 24.71
N PRO A 518 17.05 -2.93 24.50
CA PRO A 518 16.26 -3.88 25.28
C PRO A 518 16.66 -3.83 26.76
N VAL A 519 15.67 -3.58 27.62
CA VAL A 519 15.80 -3.83 29.06
C VAL A 519 15.79 -5.35 29.25
N THR A 520 16.79 -5.88 29.97
CA THR A 520 16.83 -7.30 30.34
C THR A 520 15.56 -7.67 31.10
N PRO A 521 14.86 -8.78 30.77
CA PRO A 521 13.63 -9.15 31.47
C PRO A 521 13.89 -9.35 32.97
N ALA A 522 13.07 -8.71 33.80
CA ALA A 522 13.01 -9.05 35.22
C ALA A 522 12.52 -10.51 35.38
N PRO A 523 12.99 -11.25 36.39
CA PRO A 523 12.58 -12.64 36.60
C PRO A 523 11.06 -12.75 36.82
N ARG A 524 10.44 -13.73 36.17
CA ARG A 524 8.99 -13.96 36.24
C ARG A 524 8.63 -14.69 37.54
N THR A 525 7.59 -14.22 38.22
CA THR A 525 6.75 -15.05 39.09
C THR A 525 5.60 -15.64 38.26
N GLU A 526 5.16 -16.84 38.59
CA GLU A 526 4.11 -17.54 37.83
C GLU A 526 2.70 -17.08 38.22
N PRO A 527 1.77 -16.92 37.25
CA PRO A 527 0.36 -16.69 37.53
C PRO A 527 -0.38 -18.02 37.80
N PRO A 528 -1.42 -18.03 38.67
CA PRO A 528 -2.21 -19.23 38.97
C PRO A 528 -3.13 -19.65 37.80
N PRO A 529 -3.56 -20.93 37.74
CA PRO A 529 -4.41 -21.44 36.67
C PRO A 529 -5.87 -20.91 36.74
N PRO A 530 -6.56 -20.77 35.60
CA PRO A 530 -7.95 -20.31 35.54
C PRO A 530 -8.96 -21.43 35.87
N PRO A 531 -10.18 -21.09 36.35
CA PRO A 531 -11.26 -22.05 36.61
C PRO A 531 -12.02 -22.44 35.32
N GLU A 532 -12.55 -23.65 35.29
CA GLU A 532 -13.43 -24.14 34.20
C GLU A 532 -14.87 -23.59 34.30
N LEU A 533 -15.54 -23.47 33.16
CA LEU A 533 -16.96 -23.12 33.05
C LEU A 533 -17.69 -24.03 32.03
N PRO A 534 -18.98 -24.35 32.24
CA PRO A 534 -19.68 -25.41 31.51
C PRO A 534 -20.14 -25.01 30.09
N PRO A 535 -20.39 -26.00 29.20
CA PRO A 535 -20.67 -25.76 27.78
C PRO A 535 -22.08 -25.19 27.52
N ALA A 536 -22.14 -24.01 26.88
CA ALA A 536 -23.39 -23.43 26.38
C ALA A 536 -23.76 -23.97 24.97
N LYS A 537 -25.05 -24.18 24.73
CA LYS A 537 -25.57 -24.77 23.48
C LYS A 537 -25.55 -23.76 22.32
N ALA A 538 -25.11 -24.21 21.14
CA ALA A 538 -24.96 -23.35 19.96
C ALA A 538 -26.30 -22.94 19.32
N GLN A 539 -26.46 -21.65 19.04
CA GLN A 539 -27.42 -21.12 18.07
C GLN A 539 -26.67 -20.59 16.84
N ARG A 540 -27.15 -20.89 15.63
CA ARG A 540 -26.51 -20.50 14.37
C ARG A 540 -26.90 -19.06 13.99
N THR A 541 -26.15 -18.07 14.48
CA THR A 541 -26.22 -16.69 13.99
C THR A 541 -25.14 -16.42 12.93
N GLN A 542 -25.27 -15.31 12.20
CA GLN A 542 -24.35 -14.95 11.12
C GLN A 542 -23.01 -14.44 11.71
N GLY A 543 -21.89 -14.83 11.11
CA GLY A 543 -20.55 -14.52 11.63
C GLY A 543 -20.24 -13.02 11.71
N PRO A 544 -19.37 -12.60 12.64
CA PRO A 544 -19.15 -11.19 12.96
C PRO A 544 -18.54 -10.39 11.79
N PRO A 545 -18.89 -9.10 11.67
CA PRO A 545 -18.29 -8.23 10.66
C PRO A 545 -16.79 -8.06 10.90
N GLY A 546 -15.98 -8.32 9.88
CA GLY A 546 -14.53 -8.19 9.93
C GLY A 546 -13.72 -9.50 9.89
N ALA A 547 -14.38 -10.66 9.87
CA ALA A 547 -13.73 -11.93 9.50
C ALA A 547 -13.12 -11.84 8.09
N PRO A 548 -12.01 -12.56 7.80
CA PRO A 548 -11.40 -12.57 6.47
C PRO A 548 -12.38 -13.10 5.40
N PRO A 549 -12.25 -12.65 4.14
CA PRO A 549 -13.18 -13.02 3.08
C PRO A 549 -13.16 -14.54 2.84
N LYS A 550 -14.34 -15.15 2.70
CA LYS A 550 -14.53 -16.62 2.72
C LYS A 550 -13.82 -17.39 1.60
N TRP A 551 -13.30 -16.72 0.59
CA TRP A 551 -12.52 -17.31 -0.51
C TRP A 551 -11.01 -17.36 -0.21
N LEU A 552 -10.53 -16.65 0.82
CA LEU A 552 -9.11 -16.64 1.20
C LEU A 552 -8.64 -18.04 1.62
N GLY A 553 -7.43 -18.43 1.20
CA GLY A 553 -6.86 -19.75 1.47
C GLY A 553 -7.47 -20.92 0.69
N LYS A 554 -8.44 -20.67 -0.20
CA LYS A 554 -9.04 -21.71 -1.06
C LYS A 554 -8.42 -21.73 -2.46
N THR A 555 -8.49 -22.88 -3.10
CA THR A 555 -8.17 -23.10 -4.52
C THR A 555 -9.35 -23.75 -5.26
N GLY A 556 -9.29 -23.81 -6.59
CA GLY A 556 -10.24 -24.53 -7.45
C GLY A 556 -11.71 -24.12 -7.28
N VAL A 557 -12.63 -25.08 -7.49
CA VAL A 557 -14.07 -24.86 -7.34
C VAL A 557 -14.48 -24.28 -5.98
N PRO A 558 -13.89 -24.67 -4.83
CA PRO A 558 -14.14 -24.02 -3.53
C PRO A 558 -13.78 -22.52 -3.47
N ARG A 559 -12.75 -22.08 -4.20
CA ARG A 559 -12.40 -20.66 -4.37
C ARG A 559 -13.45 -19.96 -5.23
N ILE A 560 -13.67 -20.49 -6.43
CA ILE A 560 -14.62 -20.01 -7.46
C ILE A 560 -16.01 -19.79 -6.83
N MET A 561 -16.63 -20.83 -6.28
CA MET A 561 -17.98 -20.73 -5.72
C MET A 561 -18.08 -19.80 -4.49
N SER A 562 -16.97 -19.57 -3.79
CA SER A 562 -16.92 -18.61 -2.69
C SER A 562 -16.77 -17.15 -3.14
N GLU A 563 -16.28 -16.91 -4.35
CA GLU A 563 -16.30 -15.59 -5.01
C GLU A 563 -17.63 -15.33 -5.73
N PHE A 564 -18.27 -16.36 -6.30
CA PHE A 564 -19.63 -16.26 -6.85
C PHE A 564 -20.63 -15.75 -5.79
N GLN A 565 -20.48 -16.23 -4.54
CA GLN A 565 -21.26 -15.78 -3.39
C GLN A 565 -20.92 -14.36 -2.89
N SER A 566 -19.77 -13.80 -3.27
CA SER A 566 -19.46 -12.38 -3.08
C SER A 566 -20.10 -11.55 -4.20
N LEU A 567 -19.84 -11.88 -5.47
CA LEU A 567 -20.34 -11.14 -6.62
C LEU A 567 -21.87 -11.09 -6.67
N ARG A 568 -22.56 -12.17 -6.26
CA ARG A 568 -24.04 -12.19 -6.11
C ARG A 568 -24.59 -11.19 -5.07
N LYS A 569 -23.74 -10.57 -4.25
CA LYS A 569 -24.10 -9.53 -3.27
C LYS A 569 -23.64 -8.13 -3.67
N TRP A 570 -23.04 -7.99 -4.86
CA TRP A 570 -22.63 -6.70 -5.39
C TRP A 570 -23.85 -5.76 -5.44
N ALA A 571 -23.72 -4.60 -4.80
CA ALA A 571 -24.79 -3.60 -4.66
C ALA A 571 -24.32 -2.16 -4.95
N SER A 572 -23.04 -1.99 -5.27
CA SER A 572 -22.42 -0.75 -5.74
C SER A 572 -22.75 -0.47 -7.21
N ALA A 573 -22.57 0.77 -7.65
CA ALA A 573 -22.55 1.11 -9.07
C ALA A 573 -21.18 0.74 -9.70
N PRO A 574 -21.13 0.26 -10.96
CA PRO A 574 -22.27 -0.16 -11.77
C PRO A 574 -22.90 -1.45 -11.25
N ARG A 575 -24.20 -1.62 -11.46
CA ARG A 575 -24.97 -2.74 -10.92
C ARG A 575 -24.73 -4.03 -11.69
N VAL A 576 -24.02 -4.97 -11.07
CA VAL A 576 -23.95 -6.37 -11.51
C VAL A 576 -25.28 -7.08 -11.19
N HIS A 577 -25.83 -7.78 -12.18
CA HIS A 577 -27.09 -8.55 -12.08
C HIS A 577 -27.05 -9.77 -13.02
N ASP A 578 -28.11 -10.57 -13.04
CA ASP A 578 -28.27 -11.77 -13.90
C ASP A 578 -27.09 -12.77 -13.82
N LEU A 579 -26.47 -12.90 -12.65
CA LEU A 579 -25.29 -13.75 -12.44
C LEU A 579 -25.67 -15.24 -12.43
N GLU A 580 -25.32 -15.93 -13.52
CA GLU A 580 -25.61 -17.35 -13.79
C GLU A 580 -24.33 -18.20 -13.99
N LEU A 581 -24.47 -19.52 -13.88
CA LEU A 581 -23.47 -20.51 -14.28
C LEU A 581 -23.82 -21.02 -15.68
N VAL A 582 -22.85 -21.02 -16.61
CA VAL A 582 -23.10 -21.39 -18.00
C VAL A 582 -22.99 -22.91 -18.17
N GLY A 583 -24.10 -23.57 -18.49
CA GLY A 583 -24.14 -25.02 -18.74
C GLY A 583 -23.80 -25.87 -17.52
N ASP A 584 -24.25 -25.46 -16.33
CA ASP A 584 -23.97 -26.04 -15.01
C ASP A 584 -22.48 -26.13 -14.61
N ALA A 585 -21.57 -25.65 -15.46
CA ALA A 585 -20.15 -25.59 -15.18
C ALA A 585 -19.82 -24.44 -14.22
N ALA A 586 -19.47 -24.76 -12.98
CA ALA A 586 -19.02 -23.79 -11.97
C ALA A 586 -17.85 -22.90 -12.47
N THR A 587 -17.08 -23.35 -13.47
CA THR A 587 -15.93 -22.67 -14.08
C THR A 587 -16.28 -21.65 -15.17
N THR A 588 -17.56 -21.48 -15.54
CA THR A 588 -17.98 -20.42 -16.48
C THR A 588 -19.16 -19.64 -15.93
N TRP A 589 -19.01 -18.32 -15.77
CA TRP A 589 -20.08 -17.43 -15.27
C TRP A 589 -20.47 -16.43 -16.33
N ARG A 590 -21.73 -16.03 -16.34
CA ARG A 590 -22.25 -14.93 -17.17
C ARG A 590 -23.07 -13.98 -16.30
N PHE A 591 -23.04 -12.69 -16.61
CA PHE A 591 -23.76 -11.65 -15.86
C PHE A 591 -24.01 -10.41 -16.71
N SER A 592 -24.97 -9.59 -16.27
CA SER A 592 -25.32 -8.29 -16.83
C SER A 592 -24.74 -7.16 -15.98
N VAL A 593 -24.35 -6.06 -16.61
CA VAL A 593 -23.86 -4.83 -15.96
C VAL A 593 -24.58 -3.62 -16.54
N ALA A 594 -25.17 -2.80 -15.67
CA ALA A 594 -25.87 -1.55 -16.02
C ALA A 594 -25.66 -0.50 -14.92
N ASP A 595 -26.40 0.60 -14.95
CA ASP A 595 -26.46 1.61 -13.89
C ASP A 595 -25.07 2.17 -13.50
N PHE A 596 -24.27 2.57 -14.51
CA PHE A 596 -22.94 3.19 -14.29
C PHE A 596 -23.05 4.58 -13.63
N ASP A 597 -21.95 5.05 -13.02
CA ASP A 597 -21.92 6.33 -12.30
C ASP A 597 -22.33 7.53 -13.17
N GLY A 598 -23.52 8.06 -12.89
CA GLY A 598 -24.12 9.19 -13.59
C GLY A 598 -23.55 10.57 -13.19
N ASP A 599 -22.69 10.67 -12.17
CA ASP A 599 -22.06 11.94 -11.79
C ASP A 599 -20.88 12.27 -12.73
N CYS A 600 -20.18 11.26 -13.25
CA CYS A 600 -19.14 11.44 -14.25
C CYS A 600 -19.70 11.60 -15.70
N PRO A 601 -19.07 12.38 -16.58
CA PRO A 601 -19.53 12.53 -17.97
C PRO A 601 -19.55 11.21 -18.75
N ALA A 602 -18.52 10.36 -18.56
CA ALA A 602 -18.38 9.09 -19.27
C ALA A 602 -19.48 8.08 -18.92
N GLY A 603 -19.94 8.05 -17.66
CA GLY A 603 -21.02 7.17 -17.24
C GLY A 603 -22.39 7.64 -17.73
N ARG A 604 -22.60 8.95 -17.85
CA ARG A 604 -23.78 9.49 -18.58
C ARG A 604 -23.76 9.11 -20.05
N ASP A 605 -22.61 9.23 -20.72
CA ASP A 605 -22.41 8.81 -22.11
C ASP A 605 -22.67 7.30 -22.29
N LEU A 606 -22.08 6.45 -21.46
CA LEU A 606 -22.21 4.99 -21.54
C LEU A 606 -23.63 4.52 -21.19
N ASN A 607 -24.25 5.07 -20.13
CA ASN A 607 -25.66 4.79 -19.82
C ASN A 607 -26.58 5.27 -20.96
N GLY A 608 -26.28 6.41 -21.58
CA GLY A 608 -27.02 6.93 -22.74
C GLY A 608 -26.88 6.06 -24.00
N ASP A 609 -25.70 5.48 -24.23
CA ASP A 609 -25.47 4.50 -25.29
C ASP A 609 -26.27 3.20 -25.05
N LEU A 610 -26.22 2.67 -23.83
CA LEU A 610 -26.93 1.44 -23.44
C LEU A 610 -28.46 1.63 -23.45
N ALA A 611 -28.94 2.81 -23.03
CA ALA A 611 -30.36 3.16 -23.07
C ALA A 611 -30.93 3.26 -24.49
N GLN A 612 -30.14 3.68 -25.48
CA GLN A 612 -30.53 3.69 -26.89
C GLN A 612 -30.72 2.26 -27.44
N LEU A 613 -29.85 1.32 -27.05
CA LEU A 613 -29.99 -0.09 -27.44
C LEU A 613 -30.97 -0.88 -26.56
N ARG A 614 -31.32 -0.37 -25.37
CA ARG A 614 -32.13 -1.02 -24.33
C ARG A 614 -31.56 -2.36 -23.84
N VAL A 615 -30.23 -2.47 -23.77
CA VAL A 615 -29.52 -3.66 -23.25
C VAL A 615 -28.46 -3.30 -22.22
N PRO A 616 -28.21 -4.16 -21.20
CA PRO A 616 -27.03 -4.05 -20.35
C PRO A 616 -25.75 -4.48 -21.10
N ILE A 617 -24.58 -4.25 -20.50
CA ILE A 617 -23.36 -4.93 -20.93
C ILE A 617 -23.40 -6.36 -20.39
N ARG A 618 -23.48 -7.36 -21.27
CA ARG A 618 -23.36 -8.77 -20.91
C ARG A 618 -21.87 -9.13 -20.87
N MET A 619 -21.42 -9.77 -19.80
CA MET A 619 -20.04 -10.19 -19.60
C MET A 619 -19.96 -11.68 -19.23
N GLU A 620 -18.81 -12.28 -19.48
CA GLU A 620 -18.54 -13.70 -19.23
C GLU A 620 -17.14 -13.92 -18.67
N ILE A 621 -17.04 -14.81 -17.68
CA ILE A 621 -15.80 -15.25 -17.05
C ILE A 621 -15.60 -16.74 -17.31
N THR A 622 -14.39 -17.15 -17.68
CA THR A 622 -13.96 -18.57 -17.71
C THR A 622 -12.75 -18.78 -16.80
N PHE A 623 -12.87 -19.65 -15.80
CA PHE A 623 -11.79 -19.98 -14.87
C PHE A 623 -10.92 -21.13 -15.40
N PRO A 624 -9.57 -21.06 -15.27
CA PRO A 624 -8.71 -22.20 -15.54
C PRO A 624 -8.79 -23.25 -14.40
N SER A 625 -8.34 -24.47 -14.68
CA SER A 625 -8.36 -25.59 -13.72
C SER A 625 -7.49 -25.36 -12.48
N ASP A 626 -6.44 -24.56 -12.60
CA ASP A 626 -5.49 -24.17 -11.54
C ASP A 626 -5.82 -22.80 -10.91
N TYR A 627 -7.02 -22.25 -11.08
CA TYR A 627 -7.43 -21.03 -10.39
C TYR A 627 -7.32 -21.19 -8.86
N PRO A 628 -6.78 -20.22 -8.09
CA PRO A 628 -6.39 -18.86 -8.46
C PRO A 628 -4.91 -18.67 -8.85
N THR A 629 -4.15 -19.72 -9.17
CA THR A 629 -2.73 -19.59 -9.57
C THR A 629 -2.58 -18.78 -10.86
N ARG A 630 -3.40 -19.09 -11.86
CA ARG A 630 -3.57 -18.29 -13.09
C ARG A 630 -4.86 -17.46 -13.05
N PRO A 631 -4.91 -16.31 -13.75
CA PRO A 631 -6.12 -15.48 -13.86
C PRO A 631 -7.25 -16.21 -14.57
N PHE A 632 -8.49 -15.81 -14.26
CA PHE A 632 -9.63 -16.12 -15.10
C PHE A 632 -9.60 -15.30 -16.40
N PHE A 633 -10.18 -15.83 -17.47
CA PHE A 633 -10.42 -15.08 -18.70
C PHE A 633 -11.72 -14.26 -18.57
N LEU A 634 -11.69 -12.98 -18.89
CA LEU A 634 -12.85 -12.08 -18.82
C LEU A 634 -13.09 -11.41 -20.18
N ARG A 635 -14.36 -11.39 -20.61
CA ARG A 635 -14.79 -10.75 -21.85
C ARG A 635 -16.15 -10.07 -21.71
N CYS A 636 -16.35 -9.03 -22.52
CA CYS A 636 -17.68 -8.64 -22.96
C CYS A 636 -18.24 -9.72 -23.91
N VAL A 637 -19.55 -9.93 -23.84
CA VAL A 637 -20.33 -10.74 -24.77
C VAL A 637 -21.09 -9.80 -25.72
N SER A 638 -21.75 -8.78 -25.19
CA SER A 638 -22.48 -7.76 -25.96
C SER A 638 -22.70 -6.49 -25.09
N PRO A 639 -22.99 -5.31 -25.68
CA PRO A 639 -22.96 -4.98 -27.12
C PRO A 639 -21.52 -4.92 -27.70
N ARG A 640 -21.38 -4.57 -28.99
CA ARG A 640 -20.10 -4.24 -29.64
C ARG A 640 -19.69 -2.80 -29.31
N PHE A 641 -18.42 -2.61 -28.97
CA PHE A 641 -17.86 -1.32 -28.54
C PHE A 641 -16.94 -0.68 -29.58
N CYS A 642 -16.82 0.64 -29.50
CA CYS A 642 -15.81 1.40 -30.23
C CYS A 642 -14.40 0.87 -29.90
N TRP A 643 -13.61 0.57 -30.92
CA TRP A 643 -12.23 0.10 -30.71
C TRP A 643 -11.41 1.12 -29.91
N TYR A 644 -10.47 0.60 -29.12
CA TYR A 644 -9.59 1.36 -28.20
C TYR A 644 -10.29 2.03 -27.01
N THR A 645 -11.60 1.85 -26.81
CA THR A 645 -12.32 2.41 -25.68
C THR A 645 -12.43 1.45 -24.49
N GLY A 646 -12.35 1.98 -23.26
CA GLY A 646 -12.60 1.26 -22.00
C GLY A 646 -11.74 0.01 -21.76
N HIS A 647 -10.56 -0.10 -22.38
CA HIS A 647 -9.75 -1.33 -22.36
C HIS A 647 -10.48 -2.59 -22.88
N VAL A 648 -11.48 -2.46 -23.75
CA VAL A 648 -12.10 -3.59 -24.45
C VAL A 648 -11.39 -3.80 -25.80
N THR A 649 -10.87 -5.01 -26.03
CA THR A 649 -10.24 -5.36 -27.32
C THR A 649 -11.27 -5.45 -28.46
N ALA A 650 -10.81 -5.36 -29.71
CA ALA A 650 -11.66 -5.53 -30.89
C ALA A 650 -12.42 -6.88 -30.96
N GLY A 651 -12.03 -7.88 -30.17
CA GLY A 651 -12.72 -9.17 -30.03
C GLY A 651 -13.52 -9.33 -28.73
N GLY A 652 -13.65 -8.29 -27.89
CA GLY A 652 -14.45 -8.29 -26.66
C GLY A 652 -13.72 -8.77 -25.40
N ALA A 653 -12.51 -9.33 -25.50
CA ALA A 653 -11.69 -9.62 -24.32
C ALA A 653 -11.21 -8.34 -23.63
N ILE A 654 -11.02 -8.38 -22.30
CA ILE A 654 -10.58 -7.25 -21.49
C ILE A 654 -9.04 -7.12 -21.50
N CYS A 655 -8.54 -5.90 -21.71
CA CYS A 655 -7.15 -5.55 -21.94
C CYS A 655 -6.50 -4.88 -20.72
N ILE A 656 -6.24 -5.64 -19.65
CA ILE A 656 -5.57 -5.14 -18.44
C ILE A 656 -4.44 -6.06 -17.97
N GLU A 657 -3.34 -5.46 -17.50
CA GLU A 657 -2.15 -6.14 -16.96
C GLU A 657 -2.55 -7.24 -15.94
N ALA A 658 -3.49 -6.90 -15.05
CA ALA A 658 -3.95 -7.74 -13.93
C ALA A 658 -4.66 -9.04 -14.33
N LEU A 659 -5.02 -9.23 -15.60
CA LEU A 659 -5.56 -10.49 -16.12
C LEU A 659 -4.52 -11.35 -16.85
N THR A 660 -3.23 -11.03 -16.69
CA THR A 660 -2.13 -11.70 -17.40
C THR A 660 -1.06 -12.22 -16.45
N THR A 661 -0.24 -13.16 -16.94
CA THR A 661 0.82 -13.83 -16.17
C THR A 661 2.21 -13.31 -16.55
N SER A 662 2.34 -12.03 -16.87
CA SER A 662 3.61 -11.39 -17.28
C SER A 662 4.68 -11.34 -16.18
N GLY A 663 4.32 -11.59 -14.92
CA GLY A 663 5.22 -11.45 -13.76
C GLY A 663 5.58 -10.00 -13.43
N SER A 664 4.97 -9.03 -14.12
CA SER A 664 5.15 -7.59 -13.90
C SER A 664 4.36 -7.09 -12.68
N PRO A 665 4.75 -5.93 -12.11
CA PRO A 665 4.11 -5.29 -10.95
C PRO A 665 2.56 -5.38 -10.86
N GLY A 666 1.82 -5.03 -11.90
CA GLY A 666 0.35 -5.09 -11.88
C GLY A 666 -0.26 -6.35 -12.51
N SER A 667 0.52 -7.40 -12.73
CA SER A 667 0.04 -8.69 -13.26
C SER A 667 -0.79 -9.49 -12.24
N TRP A 668 -1.37 -10.60 -12.67
CA TRP A 668 -2.24 -11.41 -11.80
C TRP A 668 -1.49 -11.96 -10.58
N ASN A 669 -2.08 -11.80 -9.40
CA ASN A 669 -1.67 -12.47 -8.16
C ASN A 669 -2.86 -13.24 -7.57
N PRO A 670 -2.69 -14.43 -6.98
CA PRO A 670 -3.77 -15.21 -6.37
C PRO A 670 -4.56 -14.52 -5.24
N SER A 671 -4.05 -13.41 -4.69
CA SER A 671 -4.76 -12.53 -3.74
C SER A 671 -5.84 -11.66 -4.42
N LEU A 672 -5.72 -11.41 -5.73
CA LEU A 672 -6.78 -10.79 -6.51
C LEU A 672 -8.01 -11.71 -6.57
N ASN A 673 -9.16 -11.11 -6.80
CA ASN A 673 -10.46 -11.77 -6.88
C ASN A 673 -11.30 -11.09 -7.98
N VAL A 674 -12.41 -11.70 -8.37
CA VAL A 674 -13.31 -11.22 -9.42
C VAL A 674 -13.85 -9.82 -9.12
N GLU A 675 -14.25 -9.57 -7.88
CA GLU A 675 -14.82 -8.30 -7.41
C GLU A 675 -13.83 -7.12 -7.62
N ALA A 676 -12.57 -7.31 -7.22
CA ALA A 676 -11.48 -6.34 -7.37
C ALA A 676 -11.09 -6.09 -8.85
N ILE A 677 -11.10 -7.14 -9.67
CA ILE A 677 -10.91 -7.01 -11.11
C ILE A 677 -12.07 -6.23 -11.74
N LEU A 678 -13.32 -6.55 -11.42
CA LEU A 678 -14.49 -5.87 -11.98
C LEU A 678 -14.54 -4.40 -11.58
N HIS A 679 -14.21 -4.04 -10.32
CA HIS A 679 -13.99 -2.64 -9.94
C HIS A 679 -12.97 -1.92 -10.85
N THR A 680 -11.90 -2.59 -11.23
CA THR A 680 -10.85 -2.03 -12.10
C THR A 680 -11.32 -1.90 -13.55
N VAL A 681 -12.06 -2.89 -14.05
CA VAL A 681 -12.65 -2.86 -15.40
C VAL A 681 -13.71 -1.77 -15.51
N PHE A 682 -14.58 -1.63 -14.52
CA PHE A 682 -15.60 -0.59 -14.48
C PHE A 682 -15.01 0.80 -14.28
N ALA A 683 -13.92 0.94 -13.51
CA ALA A 683 -13.14 2.17 -13.46
C ALA A 683 -12.60 2.53 -14.86
N ASN A 684 -11.93 1.59 -15.54
CA ASN A 684 -11.41 1.82 -16.90
C ASN A 684 -12.53 2.13 -17.91
N PHE A 685 -13.74 1.58 -17.75
CA PHE A 685 -14.89 1.91 -18.60
C PHE A 685 -15.30 3.39 -18.50
N LEU A 686 -15.05 4.05 -17.37
CA LEU A 686 -15.45 5.44 -17.12
C LEU A 686 -14.28 6.43 -17.17
N ASP A 687 -13.08 6.00 -16.79
CA ASP A 687 -11.85 6.78 -16.80
C ASP A 687 -10.75 6.02 -17.55
N THR A 688 -10.50 6.45 -18.79
CA THR A 688 -9.39 6.00 -19.64
C THR A 688 -8.89 7.21 -20.42
N THR A 689 -7.57 7.43 -20.42
CA THR A 689 -6.93 8.58 -21.06
C THR A 689 -7.29 8.69 -22.56
N SER A 690 -7.91 9.80 -22.95
CA SER A 690 -8.21 10.09 -24.37
C SER A 690 -6.93 10.45 -25.14
N GLN A 691 -6.52 9.61 -26.08
CA GLN A 691 -5.40 9.85 -26.99
C GLN A 691 -5.74 9.42 -28.42
N LEU A 692 -5.04 9.98 -29.41
CA LEU A 692 -5.16 9.57 -30.81
C LEU A 692 -4.15 8.46 -31.10
N ILE A 693 -4.63 7.23 -31.25
CA ILE A 693 -3.81 6.06 -31.58
C ILE A 693 -3.54 6.04 -33.08
N ARG A 694 -2.26 5.99 -33.45
CA ARG A 694 -1.79 5.71 -34.81
C ARG A 694 -1.22 4.30 -34.85
N THR A 695 -1.67 3.48 -35.78
CA THR A 695 -1.12 2.13 -36.02
C THR A 695 -0.48 2.09 -37.40
N ALA A 696 0.63 1.36 -37.56
CA ALA A 696 1.39 1.33 -38.80
C ALA A 696 0.64 0.66 -39.98
N THR A 697 -0.33 -0.19 -39.68
CA THR A 697 -1.04 -1.06 -40.65
C THR A 697 -2.56 -1.15 -40.38
N GLY A 698 -3.10 -0.28 -39.53
CA GLY A 698 -4.53 -0.28 -39.16
C GLY A 698 -5.15 1.12 -39.30
N PRO A 699 -6.46 1.26 -39.04
CA PRO A 699 -7.19 2.53 -39.23
C PRO A 699 -6.83 3.63 -38.20
N GLY A 700 -5.94 3.34 -37.24
CA GLY A 700 -5.81 4.13 -36.01
C GLY A 700 -7.12 4.17 -35.22
N GLY A 701 -7.22 5.14 -34.30
CA GLY A 701 -8.44 5.37 -33.53
C GLY A 701 -8.26 6.44 -32.46
N ARG A 702 -9.28 6.59 -31.60
CA ARG A 702 -9.20 7.42 -30.39
C ARG A 702 -9.47 6.53 -29.19
N SER A 703 -8.51 6.45 -28.27
CA SER A 703 -8.74 5.85 -26.95
C SER A 703 -9.62 6.76 -26.09
N GLY A 704 -10.19 6.20 -25.02
CA GLY A 704 -11.00 6.94 -24.06
C GLY A 704 -11.89 6.00 -23.24
N PRO A 705 -12.80 6.56 -22.43
CA PRO A 705 -13.84 5.79 -21.74
C PRO A 705 -14.69 4.97 -22.72
N LEU A 706 -15.28 3.87 -22.25
CA LEU A 706 -16.02 2.91 -23.07
C LEU A 706 -17.20 3.56 -23.79
N ARG A 707 -17.30 3.36 -25.10
CA ARG A 707 -18.44 3.81 -25.93
C ARG A 707 -18.94 2.68 -26.81
N VAL A 708 -20.26 2.57 -26.99
CA VAL A 708 -20.88 1.57 -27.87
C VAL A 708 -20.70 1.99 -29.33
N ASP A 709 -20.53 1.04 -30.26
CA ASP A 709 -20.42 1.33 -31.70
C ASP A 709 -21.79 1.62 -32.35
N LEU A 710 -22.57 2.55 -31.78
CA LEU A 710 -23.89 2.94 -32.29
C LEU A 710 -23.84 3.40 -33.76
N GLN A 711 -22.70 3.94 -34.20
CA GLN A 711 -22.46 4.42 -35.55
C GLN A 711 -21.96 3.34 -36.52
N ARG A 712 -21.85 2.08 -36.08
CA ARG A 712 -21.53 0.91 -36.93
C ARG A 712 -20.23 1.07 -37.71
N ARG A 713 -19.23 1.69 -37.08
CA ARG A 713 -17.90 1.97 -37.67
C ARG A 713 -17.01 0.73 -37.70
N TYR A 714 -17.23 -0.19 -36.77
CA TYR A 714 -16.41 -1.37 -36.53
C TYR A 714 -17.22 -2.69 -36.58
N CYS A 715 -18.55 -2.62 -36.44
CA CYS A 715 -19.47 -3.76 -36.54
C CYS A 715 -20.70 -3.41 -37.41
N ARG A 716 -21.36 -4.42 -38.01
CA ARG A 716 -22.59 -4.22 -38.80
C ARG A 716 -23.83 -4.03 -37.92
N ASP A 717 -23.84 -4.67 -36.76
CA ASP A 717 -24.88 -4.64 -35.75
C ASP A 717 -24.24 -4.50 -34.35
N PRO A 718 -24.55 -3.44 -33.59
CA PRO A 718 -24.07 -3.28 -32.22
C PRO A 718 -24.51 -4.37 -31.25
N LEU A 719 -25.56 -5.14 -31.57
CA LEU A 719 -26.06 -6.24 -30.73
C LEU A 719 -25.41 -7.60 -31.06
N GLN A 720 -24.63 -7.71 -32.15
CA GLN A 720 -23.95 -8.95 -32.52
C GLN A 720 -22.97 -9.39 -31.42
N GLU A 721 -23.21 -10.53 -30.76
CA GLU A 721 -22.33 -10.98 -29.68
C GLU A 721 -20.89 -11.23 -30.15
N TYR A 722 -19.91 -10.93 -29.29
CA TYR A 722 -18.52 -11.37 -29.43
C TYR A 722 -18.44 -12.87 -29.19
N THR A 723 -17.83 -13.61 -30.12
CA THR A 723 -17.54 -15.03 -29.93
C THR A 723 -16.35 -15.25 -29.00
N VAL A 724 -16.29 -16.41 -28.34
CA VAL A 724 -15.14 -16.82 -27.52
C VAL A 724 -13.86 -16.88 -28.36
N HIS A 725 -13.95 -17.24 -29.65
CA HIS A 725 -12.82 -17.27 -30.57
C HIS A 725 -12.28 -15.87 -30.88
N GLU A 726 -13.14 -14.90 -31.25
CA GLU A 726 -12.73 -13.50 -31.43
C GLU A 726 -12.02 -12.96 -30.18
N ALA A 727 -12.61 -13.20 -29.00
CA ALA A 727 -12.09 -12.73 -27.72
C ALA A 727 -10.69 -13.29 -27.42
N ARG A 728 -10.52 -14.61 -27.50
CA ARG A 728 -9.21 -15.26 -27.28
C ARG A 728 -8.19 -14.82 -28.32
N SER A 729 -8.54 -14.85 -29.60
CA SER A 729 -7.69 -14.39 -30.70
C SER A 729 -7.21 -12.94 -30.52
N ALA A 730 -8.07 -12.04 -30.00
CA ALA A 730 -7.70 -10.67 -29.67
C ALA A 730 -6.79 -10.57 -28.42
N PHE A 731 -7.06 -11.36 -27.38
CA PHE A 731 -6.22 -11.46 -26.18
C PHE A 731 -4.82 -12.00 -26.49
N ASP A 732 -4.71 -13.00 -27.37
CA ASP A 732 -3.42 -13.58 -27.80
C ASP A 732 -2.62 -12.63 -28.71
N ARG A 733 -3.28 -11.66 -29.37
CA ARG A 733 -2.60 -10.53 -30.03
C ARG A 733 -2.13 -9.49 -29.01
N MET A 734 -2.97 -9.15 -28.04
CA MET A 734 -2.65 -8.24 -26.93
C MET A 734 -1.44 -8.73 -26.13
N LEU A 735 -1.42 -10.01 -25.71
CA LEU A 735 -0.29 -10.62 -25.00
C LEU A 735 1.02 -10.50 -25.78
N ARG A 736 1.02 -10.83 -27.08
CA ARG A 736 2.21 -10.70 -27.95
C ARG A 736 2.65 -9.25 -28.13
N HIS A 737 1.71 -8.30 -28.20
CA HIS A 737 2.04 -6.88 -28.30
C HIS A 737 2.75 -6.38 -27.02
N HIS A 738 2.17 -6.60 -25.85
CA HIS A 738 2.77 -6.13 -24.59
C HIS A 738 4.03 -6.91 -24.20
N ALA A 739 4.16 -8.19 -24.58
CA ALA A 739 5.41 -8.94 -24.43
C ALA A 739 6.57 -8.35 -25.25
N ALA A 740 6.28 -7.64 -26.35
CA ALA A 740 7.30 -7.00 -27.20
C ALA A 740 7.49 -5.49 -26.92
N ASN A 741 6.51 -4.80 -26.32
CA ASN A 741 6.50 -3.34 -26.19
C ASN A 741 6.36 -2.82 -24.73
N GLY A 742 6.13 -3.69 -23.75
CA GLY A 742 5.72 -3.29 -22.39
C GLY A 742 4.21 -3.08 -22.26
N TRP A 743 3.74 -2.78 -21.04
CA TRP A 743 2.35 -2.51 -20.69
C TRP A 743 2.03 -1.01 -20.64
#